data_AF-A0A661Z3F7-F1
#
_entry.id   AF-A0A661Z3F7-F1
#
_cell.length_a   1.000
_cell.length_b   1.000
_cell.length_c   1.000
_cell.angle_alpha   90.00
_cell.angle_beta   90.00
_cell.angle_gamma   90.00
#
_symmetry.space_group_name_H-M   'P 1'
#
loop_
_entity.id
_entity.type
_entity.pdbx_description
1 polymer ?
#
loop_
_entity_poly.entity_id
_entity_poly.type
_entity_poly.pdbx_seq_one_letter_code
_entity_poly.pdbx_strand_id
1 'polypeptide(L)'
;MNKNTVTGFALIFLILIGYSWYTAPSEDQIAKQQEEIRKQDSIRAVIIKEAHVVDSTRIAQANASITNEADVINEAGESADSLLNAMQLRKYGHFANASHGEDKDYTIETDKIKLRISTKGGNITYAQLKDYRTYDTLPLVLFDKNTAMISYLLNDQQLQTKDLFFEPHFTNGSWENDSIYVKTDDEYRFSMRVYPNDNNGNIDKSKFLEFEYIIKGNEYMVNYQLNMQGMGDYVAPGMSNIPLYWNMDMVGKEKDAKQEFKQTAIMYKYTDEDVDELSLTKGDDDAKLKTKVKWISFKQQFFSVTLIADNAFAKAKISQTGDDEKIINKVMKNMDAEISIPLAYNSNFQSIPMRIYMGPNQYNELAQYNIELERQIPLGWGLFILHWINRFIVIPVFSFLSGFGWNYGIIILVLTVLLKIALFPIAYKTYMSSAKMRVLKPEIDEIGAKFPKKEDSMKKQQATMALYKKAGVNPMAGCIPMLLQMPILFALFRFFPAAIELRQQGFLWADDLSSYDAIYTWTQQIPLLSTYYGNHISLFTLLMTVSTILYTYTNNQMMSSSQQMPGMKTMMYFMPIMFLGFFNNYAAGLSYYYMLANLITFGQMTLMRKFVDEDAIHKKLQENKKKPVKKSSFQKRLEDMAKQKGYNAKK
;
A
#
# COMPACT_ATOMS: atom_id res chain seq x y z
N MET A 1 10.04 -39.65 -6.35
CA MET A 1 8.57 -39.60 -6.40
C MET A 1 8.14 -40.84 -7.15
N ASN A 2 7.31 -41.73 -6.58
CA ASN A 2 6.85 -42.90 -7.33
C ASN A 2 6.00 -42.40 -8.50
N LYS A 3 6.12 -43.03 -9.69
CA LYS A 3 5.32 -42.69 -10.87
C LYS A 3 3.82 -42.60 -10.50
N ASN A 4 3.39 -43.50 -9.62
CA ASN A 4 2.02 -43.59 -9.09
C ASN A 4 1.54 -42.35 -8.30
N THR A 5 2.45 -41.58 -7.68
CA THR A 5 2.09 -40.34 -6.96
C THR A 5 1.93 -39.18 -7.94
N VAL A 6 2.75 -39.15 -9.00
CA VAL A 6 2.66 -38.13 -10.06
C VAL A 6 1.41 -38.34 -10.90
N THR A 7 1.14 -39.59 -11.28
CA THR A 7 -0.13 -39.94 -11.92
C THR A 7 -1.31 -39.74 -10.98
N GLY A 8 -1.16 -39.96 -9.67
CA GLY A 8 -2.20 -39.62 -8.68
C GLY A 8 -2.59 -38.14 -8.69
N PHE A 9 -1.62 -37.23 -8.69
CA PHE A 9 -1.89 -35.78 -8.77
C PHE A 9 -2.42 -35.33 -10.13
N ALA A 10 -1.90 -35.87 -11.24
CA ALA A 10 -2.47 -35.64 -12.57
C ALA A 10 -3.92 -36.18 -12.64
N LEU A 11 -4.15 -37.31 -11.98
CA LEU A 11 -5.42 -38.01 -11.78
C LEU A 11 -6.47 -37.07 -11.16
N ILE A 12 -6.11 -36.54 -9.98
CA ILE A 12 -6.91 -35.62 -9.17
C ILE A 12 -7.14 -34.30 -9.91
N PHE A 13 -6.12 -33.77 -10.58
CA PHE A 13 -6.24 -32.52 -11.35
C PHE A 13 -7.21 -32.68 -12.53
N LEU A 14 -7.15 -33.80 -13.27
CA LEU A 14 -8.10 -34.11 -14.34
C LEU A 14 -9.53 -34.35 -13.80
N ILE A 15 -9.68 -34.99 -12.64
CA ILE A 15 -10.98 -35.18 -11.99
C ILE A 15 -11.56 -33.84 -11.54
N LEU A 16 -10.75 -32.91 -11.00
CA LEU A 16 -11.20 -31.58 -10.61
C LEU A 16 -11.63 -30.74 -11.83
N ILE A 17 -10.90 -30.83 -12.95
CA ILE A 17 -11.28 -30.17 -14.21
C ILE A 17 -12.58 -30.78 -14.76
N GLY A 18 -12.69 -32.11 -14.79
CA GLY A 18 -13.89 -32.80 -15.26
C GLY A 18 -15.12 -32.53 -14.38
N TYR A 19 -14.94 -32.49 -13.06
CA TYR A 19 -15.98 -32.12 -12.10
C TYR A 19 -16.41 -30.66 -12.28
N SER A 20 -15.45 -29.73 -12.43
CA SER A 20 -15.74 -28.32 -12.70
C SER A 20 -16.48 -28.09 -14.02
N TRP A 21 -16.20 -28.90 -15.05
CA TRP A 21 -16.91 -28.83 -16.33
C TRP A 21 -18.32 -29.43 -16.23
N TYR A 22 -18.49 -30.49 -15.44
CA TYR A 22 -19.78 -31.12 -15.17
C TYR A 22 -20.70 -30.27 -14.27
N THR A 23 -20.14 -29.48 -13.35
CA THR A 23 -20.89 -28.56 -12.47
C THR A 23 -21.01 -27.14 -13.03
N ALA A 24 -20.51 -26.88 -14.24
CA ALA A 24 -20.67 -25.58 -14.88
C ALA A 24 -22.16 -25.32 -15.15
N PRO A 25 -22.72 -24.16 -14.73
CA PRO A 25 -24.12 -23.85 -14.96
C PRO A 25 -24.42 -23.80 -16.47
N SER A 26 -25.56 -24.35 -16.90
CA SER A 26 -25.95 -24.36 -18.31
C SER A 26 -26.24 -22.94 -18.82
N GLU A 27 -26.12 -22.72 -20.14
CA GLU A 27 -26.33 -21.40 -20.76
C GLU A 27 -27.68 -20.78 -20.39
N ASP A 28 -28.74 -21.59 -20.20
CA ASP A 28 -30.06 -21.14 -19.75
C ASP A 28 -30.09 -20.66 -18.29
N GLN A 29 -29.27 -21.23 -17.40
CA GLN A 29 -29.16 -20.75 -16.01
C GLN A 29 -28.38 -19.45 -15.93
N ILE A 30 -27.35 -19.30 -16.77
CA ILE A 30 -26.58 -18.06 -16.91
C ILE A 30 -27.45 -16.96 -17.50
N ALA A 31 -28.26 -17.27 -18.52
CA ALA A 31 -29.21 -16.33 -19.10
C ALA A 31 -30.26 -15.89 -18.08
N LYS A 32 -30.83 -16.81 -17.29
CA LYS A 32 -31.80 -16.47 -16.23
C LYS A 32 -31.17 -15.64 -15.10
N GLN A 33 -29.95 -15.97 -14.68
CA GLN A 33 -29.24 -15.21 -13.65
C GLN A 33 -28.85 -13.81 -14.15
N GLN A 34 -28.43 -13.68 -15.40
CA GLN A 34 -28.19 -12.38 -16.04
C GLN A 34 -29.48 -11.59 -16.26
N GLU A 35 -30.59 -12.26 -16.56
CA GLU A 35 -31.90 -11.63 -16.69
C GLU A 35 -32.44 -11.17 -15.33
N GLU A 36 -32.20 -11.93 -14.26
CA GLU A 36 -32.51 -11.52 -12.88
C GLU A 36 -31.63 -10.36 -12.42
N ILE A 37 -30.33 -10.36 -12.71
CA ILE A 37 -29.43 -9.23 -12.43
C ILE A 37 -29.86 -8.01 -13.25
N ARG A 38 -30.18 -8.15 -14.54
CA ARG A 38 -30.71 -7.04 -15.36
C ARG A 38 -32.06 -6.53 -14.87
N LYS A 39 -32.94 -7.41 -14.39
CA LYS A 39 -34.22 -7.03 -13.77
C LYS A 39 -33.99 -6.32 -12.44
N GLN A 40 -33.06 -6.78 -11.60
CA GLN A 40 -32.70 -6.10 -10.35
C GLN A 40 -31.98 -4.77 -10.59
N ASP A 41 -31.14 -4.66 -11.61
CA ASP A 41 -30.48 -3.42 -12.03
C ASP A 41 -31.47 -2.45 -12.64
N SER A 42 -32.45 -2.94 -13.41
CA SER A 42 -33.54 -2.11 -13.94
C SER A 42 -34.47 -1.65 -12.82
N ILE A 43 -34.82 -2.54 -11.88
CA ILE A 43 -35.62 -2.20 -10.70
C ILE A 43 -34.85 -1.24 -9.79
N ARG A 44 -33.53 -1.39 -9.63
CA ARG A 44 -32.70 -0.45 -8.85
C ARG A 44 -32.47 0.86 -9.55
N ALA A 45 -32.29 0.89 -10.88
CA ALA A 45 -32.24 2.12 -11.65
C ALA A 45 -33.59 2.85 -11.61
N VAL A 46 -34.71 2.12 -11.63
CA VAL A 46 -36.04 2.68 -11.40
C VAL A 46 -36.21 3.12 -9.96
N ILE A 47 -35.74 2.39 -8.95
CA ILE A 47 -35.78 2.82 -7.52
C ILE A 47 -34.87 4.02 -7.28
N ILE A 48 -33.71 4.12 -7.94
CA ILE A 48 -32.80 5.27 -7.86
C ILE A 48 -33.40 6.45 -8.62
N LYS A 49 -34.03 6.22 -9.77
CA LYS A 49 -34.76 7.24 -10.52
C LYS A 49 -36.05 7.66 -9.81
N GLU A 50 -36.72 6.76 -9.10
CA GLU A 50 -37.86 7.01 -8.22
C GLU A 50 -37.42 7.63 -6.91
N ALA A 51 -36.22 7.36 -6.39
CA ALA A 51 -35.66 8.05 -5.24
C ALA A 51 -35.19 9.46 -5.61
N HIS A 52 -34.62 9.64 -6.81
CA HIS A 52 -34.35 10.96 -7.37
C HIS A 52 -35.64 11.69 -7.76
N VAL A 53 -36.66 10.98 -8.23
CA VAL A 53 -37.98 11.57 -8.48
C VAL A 53 -38.61 11.91 -7.15
N VAL A 54 -38.70 11.02 -6.16
CA VAL A 54 -39.24 11.28 -4.81
C VAL A 54 -38.45 12.33 -4.06
N ASP A 55 -37.13 12.43 -4.20
CA ASP A 55 -36.34 13.55 -3.69
C ASP A 55 -36.62 14.81 -4.50
N SER A 56 -36.78 14.74 -5.81
CA SER A 56 -37.23 15.88 -6.62
C SER A 56 -38.70 16.26 -6.34
N THR A 57 -39.55 15.33 -5.89
CA THR A 57 -40.95 15.52 -5.53
C THR A 57 -41.05 15.95 -4.08
N ARG A 58 -40.13 15.58 -3.19
CA ARG A 58 -39.96 16.12 -1.83
C ARG A 58 -39.34 17.50 -1.89
N ILE A 59 -38.41 17.75 -2.79
CA ILE A 59 -37.87 19.08 -3.11
C ILE A 59 -38.96 19.90 -3.81
N ALA A 60 -39.76 19.34 -4.72
CA ALA A 60 -40.87 20.04 -5.36
C ALA A 60 -42.07 20.21 -4.41
N GLN A 61 -42.29 19.33 -3.43
CA GLN A 61 -43.29 19.48 -2.39
C GLN A 61 -42.80 20.43 -1.30
N ALA A 62 -41.52 20.43 -0.95
CA ALA A 62 -40.90 21.45 -0.10
C ALA A 62 -40.95 22.82 -0.81
N ASN A 63 -40.63 22.87 -2.10
CA ASN A 63 -40.77 24.06 -2.93
C ASN A 63 -42.25 24.45 -3.10
N ALA A 64 -43.19 23.51 -3.23
CA ALA A 64 -44.64 23.76 -3.27
C ALA A 64 -45.21 24.16 -1.90
N SER A 65 -44.59 23.76 -0.80
CA SER A 65 -44.91 24.24 0.55
C SER A 65 -44.41 25.66 0.73
N ILE A 66 -43.24 25.98 0.15
CA ILE A 66 -42.70 27.33 0.01
C ILE A 66 -43.53 28.16 -0.99
N THR A 67 -44.10 27.56 -2.05
CA THR A 67 -44.97 28.26 -3.01
C THR A 67 -46.36 28.49 -2.42
N ASN A 68 -46.87 27.58 -1.59
CA ASN A 68 -48.13 27.77 -0.85
C ASN A 68 -47.96 28.80 0.28
N GLU A 69 -46.79 28.90 0.92
CA GLU A 69 -46.48 30.05 1.81
C GLU A 69 -46.31 31.35 1.01
N ALA A 70 -45.79 31.30 -0.23
CA ALA A 70 -45.74 32.46 -1.12
C ALA A 70 -47.13 32.86 -1.66
N ASP A 71 -48.04 31.91 -1.90
CA ASP A 71 -49.40 32.16 -2.39
C ASP A 71 -50.35 32.64 -1.29
N VAL A 72 -50.10 32.29 -0.01
CA VAL A 72 -50.80 32.89 1.14
C VAL A 72 -50.31 34.33 1.42
N ILE A 73 -49.15 34.73 0.88
CA ILE A 73 -48.57 36.08 1.05
C ILE A 73 -48.71 36.94 -0.24
N ASN A 74 -49.11 36.35 -1.37
CA ASN A 74 -49.35 37.06 -2.64
C ASN A 74 -50.52 38.06 -2.60
N GLU A 75 -51.32 38.11 -1.51
CA GLU A 75 -52.24 39.24 -1.25
C GLU A 75 -51.52 40.51 -0.75
N ALA A 76 -50.21 40.46 -0.47
CA ALA A 76 -49.41 41.55 0.04
C ALA A 76 -48.25 41.95 -0.89
N GLY A 77 -48.47 42.02 -2.20
CA GLY A 77 -47.78 42.96 -3.11
C GLY A 77 -46.25 43.14 -3.03
N GLU A 78 -45.46 42.10 -2.75
CA GLU A 78 -43.99 42.15 -2.86
C GLU A 78 -43.50 41.32 -4.05
N SER A 79 -42.57 41.88 -4.85
CA SER A 79 -42.01 41.23 -6.05
C SER A 79 -41.28 39.93 -5.71
N ALA A 80 -41.45 38.89 -6.53
CA ALA A 80 -40.79 37.58 -6.41
C ALA A 80 -39.25 37.67 -6.20
N ASP A 81 -38.62 38.71 -6.77
CA ASP A 81 -37.19 38.99 -6.61
C ASP A 81 -36.80 39.39 -5.16
N SER A 82 -37.69 40.05 -4.42
CA SER A 82 -37.47 40.40 -3.01
C SER A 82 -37.53 39.17 -2.11
N LEU A 83 -38.40 38.22 -2.42
CA LEU A 83 -38.56 36.97 -1.67
C LEU A 83 -37.36 36.03 -1.89
N LEU A 84 -36.88 35.92 -3.13
CA LEU A 84 -35.67 35.16 -3.47
C LEU A 84 -34.43 35.73 -2.77
N ASN A 85 -34.27 37.05 -2.77
CA ASN A 85 -33.20 37.74 -2.04
C ASN A 85 -33.31 37.50 -0.52
N ALA A 86 -34.51 37.57 0.07
CA ALA A 86 -34.71 37.28 1.49
C ALA A 86 -34.36 35.83 1.87
N MET A 87 -34.70 34.86 1.02
CA MET A 87 -34.31 33.45 1.20
C MET A 87 -32.80 33.23 1.07
N GLN A 88 -32.15 33.92 0.15
CA GLN A 88 -30.69 33.84 -0.04
C GLN A 88 -29.91 34.50 1.10
N LEU A 89 -30.36 35.65 1.60
CA LEU A 89 -29.81 36.26 2.82
C LEU A 89 -29.98 35.33 4.03
N ARG A 90 -31.08 34.59 4.12
CA ARG A 90 -31.30 33.62 5.21
C ARG A 90 -30.36 32.42 5.14
N LYS A 91 -30.03 31.93 3.94
CA LYS A 91 -29.17 30.75 3.74
C LYS A 91 -27.67 31.08 3.77
N TYR A 92 -27.27 32.15 3.08
CA TYR A 92 -25.86 32.51 2.88
C TYR A 92 -25.40 33.63 3.80
N GLY A 93 -26.31 34.27 4.54
CA GLY A 93 -26.01 35.31 5.52
C GLY A 93 -25.18 36.43 4.92
N HIS A 94 -24.07 36.74 5.58
CA HIS A 94 -23.11 37.73 5.12
C HIS A 94 -22.43 37.37 3.78
N PHE A 95 -22.60 36.18 3.22
CA PHE A 95 -22.00 35.78 1.94
C PHE A 95 -23.01 35.66 0.80
N ALA A 96 -24.19 36.28 0.93
CA ALA A 96 -25.24 36.18 -0.09
C ALA A 96 -24.75 36.60 -1.50
N ASN A 97 -23.96 37.66 -1.62
CA ASN A 97 -23.41 38.07 -2.92
C ASN A 97 -22.41 37.06 -3.47
N ALA A 98 -21.62 36.43 -2.61
CA ALA A 98 -20.67 35.37 -3.00
C ALA A 98 -21.36 34.04 -3.33
N SER A 99 -22.67 33.89 -3.16
CA SER A 99 -23.39 32.65 -3.55
C SER A 99 -23.66 32.54 -5.05
N HIS A 100 -23.41 33.61 -5.81
CA HIS A 100 -23.55 33.65 -7.26
C HIS A 100 -22.23 34.07 -7.91
N GLY A 101 -21.88 33.42 -9.01
CA GLY A 101 -20.68 33.71 -9.76
C GLY A 101 -20.51 32.76 -10.93
N GLU A 102 -19.46 32.98 -11.70
CA GLU A 102 -19.04 32.07 -12.76
C GLU A 102 -18.13 30.99 -12.17
N ASP A 103 -18.41 29.72 -12.48
CA ASP A 103 -17.54 28.59 -12.15
C ASP A 103 -16.45 28.50 -13.21
N LYS A 104 -15.29 29.07 -12.88
CA LYS A 104 -14.15 29.26 -13.78
C LYS A 104 -12.91 28.62 -13.17
N ASP A 105 -12.18 27.86 -13.97
CA ASP A 105 -10.94 27.19 -13.55
C ASP A 105 -9.70 27.99 -13.99
N TYR A 106 -8.76 28.17 -13.05
CA TYR A 106 -7.42 28.71 -13.30
C TYR A 106 -6.40 27.60 -13.28
N THR A 107 -5.60 27.47 -14.33
CA THR A 107 -4.62 26.39 -14.49
C THR A 107 -3.21 26.84 -14.12
N ILE A 108 -2.57 26.13 -13.21
CA ILE A 108 -1.17 26.34 -12.84
C ILE A 108 -0.39 25.08 -13.21
N GLU A 109 0.58 25.21 -14.11
CA GLU A 109 1.46 24.11 -14.52
C GLU A 109 2.88 24.31 -14.04
N THR A 110 3.51 23.22 -13.62
CA THR A 110 4.95 23.13 -13.38
C THR A 110 5.54 22.01 -14.23
N ASP A 111 6.82 21.67 -14.05
CA ASP A 111 7.39 20.47 -14.67
C ASP A 111 6.75 19.19 -14.14
N LYS A 112 6.48 19.14 -12.84
CA LYS A 112 6.02 17.94 -12.12
C LYS A 112 4.51 17.81 -12.03
N ILE A 113 3.79 18.92 -11.83
CA ILE A 113 2.36 18.90 -11.54
C ILE A 113 1.57 19.87 -12.41
N LYS A 114 0.31 19.52 -12.69
CA LYS A 114 -0.68 20.40 -13.29
C LYS A 114 -1.87 20.50 -12.35
N LEU A 115 -2.18 21.71 -11.93
CA LEU A 115 -3.25 22.03 -10.99
C LEU A 115 -4.33 22.86 -11.68
N ARG A 116 -5.58 22.66 -11.28
CA ARG A 116 -6.66 23.64 -11.54
C ARG A 116 -7.29 24.07 -10.24
N ILE A 117 -7.57 25.37 -10.13
CA ILE A 117 -8.20 25.99 -8.98
C ILE A 117 -9.48 26.66 -9.48
N SER A 118 -10.63 26.25 -8.94
CA SER A 118 -11.93 26.80 -9.34
C SER A 118 -12.26 28.04 -8.51
N THR A 119 -12.88 29.04 -9.14
CA THR A 119 -13.56 30.13 -8.44
C THR A 119 -14.68 29.61 -7.56
N LYS A 120 -15.36 28.52 -7.93
CA LYS A 120 -16.36 27.88 -7.09
C LYS A 120 -15.65 27.06 -6.01
N GLY A 121 -15.88 27.45 -4.76
CA GLY A 121 -15.21 26.87 -3.62
C GLY A 121 -13.79 27.38 -3.37
N GLY A 122 -13.15 28.06 -4.34
CA GLY A 122 -11.82 28.63 -4.20
C GLY A 122 -10.68 27.61 -4.08
N ASN A 123 -10.95 26.32 -4.29
CA ASN A 123 -10.04 25.21 -3.98
C ASN A 123 -9.41 24.55 -5.21
N ILE A 124 -8.34 23.78 -5.00
CA ILE A 124 -7.75 22.91 -6.04
C ILE A 124 -8.78 21.83 -6.38
N THR A 125 -9.25 21.82 -7.63
CA THR A 125 -10.26 20.88 -8.14
C THR A 125 -9.65 19.82 -9.04
N TYR A 126 -8.40 19.96 -9.45
CA TYR A 126 -7.72 19.00 -10.32
C TYR A 126 -6.24 18.96 -10.00
N ALA A 127 -5.69 17.75 -9.86
CA ALA A 127 -4.25 17.54 -9.70
C ALA A 127 -3.77 16.38 -10.57
N GLN A 128 -2.87 16.66 -11.50
CA GLN A 128 -2.22 15.67 -12.37
C GLN A 128 -0.72 15.66 -12.13
N LEU A 129 -0.13 14.46 -12.04
CA LEU A 129 1.33 14.30 -12.04
C LEU A 129 1.83 14.08 -13.48
N LYS A 130 2.69 14.97 -13.96
CA LYS A 130 3.11 15.03 -15.38
C LYS A 130 4.10 13.94 -15.75
N ASP A 131 4.90 13.48 -14.79
CA ASP A 131 5.91 12.42 -14.98
C ASP A 131 5.31 11.01 -15.01
N TYR A 132 4.02 10.85 -14.68
CA TYR A 132 3.40 9.54 -14.50
C TYR A 132 2.18 9.34 -15.40
N ARG A 133 1.90 8.07 -15.71
CA ARG A 133 0.70 7.63 -16.43
C ARG A 133 0.01 6.52 -15.66
N THR A 134 -1.28 6.32 -15.86
CA THR A 134 -1.99 5.13 -15.38
C THR A 134 -1.56 3.88 -16.17
N TYR A 135 -1.91 2.68 -15.69
CA TYR A 135 -1.55 1.42 -16.37
C TYR A 135 -2.09 1.32 -17.82
N ASP A 136 -3.19 2.02 -18.12
CA ASP A 136 -3.80 2.13 -19.45
C ASP A 136 -3.27 3.32 -20.27
N THR A 137 -2.10 3.86 -19.90
CA THR A 137 -1.36 4.95 -20.57
C THR A 137 -2.01 6.33 -20.53
N LEU A 138 -3.12 6.50 -19.80
CA LEU A 138 -3.76 7.80 -19.60
C LEU A 138 -2.95 8.70 -18.66
N PRO A 139 -3.16 10.02 -18.69
CA PRO A 139 -2.58 10.94 -17.71
C PRO A 139 -2.87 10.52 -16.27
N LEU A 140 -1.85 10.53 -15.39
CA LEU A 140 -2.06 10.21 -13.98
C LEU A 140 -2.68 11.40 -13.23
N VAL A 141 -4.00 11.41 -13.14
CA VAL A 141 -4.78 12.36 -12.35
C VAL A 141 -5.00 11.78 -10.95
N LEU A 142 -4.56 12.48 -9.90
CA LEU A 142 -4.80 12.09 -8.52
C LEU A 142 -6.28 12.24 -8.18
N PHE A 143 -6.85 13.41 -8.45
CA PHE A 143 -8.27 13.71 -8.29
C PHE A 143 -8.74 14.77 -9.30
N ASP A 144 -10.04 14.80 -9.53
CA ASP A 144 -10.75 15.85 -10.24
C ASP A 144 -11.96 16.37 -9.42
N LYS A 145 -12.69 17.33 -9.99
CA LYS A 145 -13.79 18.03 -9.32
C LYS A 145 -14.97 17.13 -8.92
N ASN A 146 -15.07 15.94 -9.50
CA ASN A 146 -16.12 14.97 -9.19
C ASN A 146 -15.65 13.95 -8.15
N THR A 147 -14.33 13.75 -8.01
CA THR A 147 -13.76 12.74 -7.11
C THR A 147 -13.17 13.32 -5.84
N ALA A 148 -12.99 14.64 -5.72
CA ALA A 148 -12.49 15.24 -4.49
C ALA A 148 -13.17 16.57 -4.20
N MET A 149 -13.32 16.84 -2.91
CA MET A 149 -13.91 18.07 -2.41
C MET A 149 -13.19 18.51 -1.13
N ILE A 150 -12.84 19.79 -1.07
CA ILE A 150 -12.37 20.46 0.15
C ILE A 150 -13.31 21.63 0.43
N SER A 151 -13.79 21.75 1.66
CA SER A 151 -14.71 22.80 2.04
C SER A 151 -14.60 23.15 3.51
N TYR A 152 -14.65 24.43 3.83
CA TYR A 152 -14.73 24.92 5.19
C TYR A 152 -16.16 25.21 5.57
N LEU A 153 -16.46 24.97 6.83
CA LEU A 153 -17.76 25.29 7.40
C LEU A 153 -17.69 26.67 8.08
N LEU A 154 -18.48 27.62 7.58
CA LEU A 154 -18.58 29.00 8.00
C LEU A 154 -19.90 29.27 8.73
N ASN A 155 -20.01 30.44 9.36
CA ASN A 155 -21.26 31.01 9.89
C ASN A 155 -22.03 30.05 10.81
N ASP A 156 -21.48 29.78 12.00
CA ASP A 156 -22.04 28.83 12.99
C ASP A 156 -22.44 27.48 12.38
N GLN A 157 -21.58 26.97 11.51
CA GLN A 157 -21.70 25.66 10.90
C GLN A 157 -22.80 25.50 9.83
N GLN A 158 -23.40 26.59 9.33
CA GLN A 158 -24.52 26.52 8.40
C GLN A 158 -24.14 26.67 6.92
N LEU A 159 -22.95 27.23 6.64
CA LEU A 159 -22.50 27.56 5.30
C LEU A 159 -21.22 26.82 4.94
N GLN A 160 -21.13 26.30 3.71
CA GLN A 160 -19.93 25.65 3.21
C GLN A 160 -19.26 26.49 2.11
N THR A 161 -17.93 26.59 2.14
CA THR A 161 -17.20 27.36 1.12
C THR A 161 -17.38 26.82 -0.27
N LYS A 162 -17.61 25.51 -0.45
CA LYS A 162 -17.91 24.89 -1.76
C LYS A 162 -19.14 25.47 -2.48
N ASP A 163 -20.04 26.13 -1.73
CA ASP A 163 -21.24 26.75 -2.25
C ASP A 163 -21.04 28.26 -2.53
N LEU A 164 -19.82 28.78 -2.34
CA LEU A 164 -19.45 30.18 -2.58
C LEU A 164 -18.53 30.32 -3.79
N PHE A 165 -18.54 31.50 -4.40
CA PHE A 165 -17.67 31.91 -5.49
C PHE A 165 -16.63 32.90 -4.98
N PHE A 166 -15.37 32.59 -5.27
CA PHE A 166 -14.19 33.35 -4.89
C PHE A 166 -13.70 34.16 -6.08
N GLU A 167 -13.20 35.36 -5.81
CA GLU A 167 -12.51 36.21 -6.77
C GLU A 167 -11.00 35.90 -6.76
N PRO A 168 -10.37 35.69 -7.93
CA PRO A 168 -8.93 35.50 -8.00
C PRO A 168 -8.20 36.81 -7.67
N HIS A 169 -7.10 36.70 -6.92
CA HIS A 169 -6.20 37.79 -6.62
C HIS A 169 -4.78 37.42 -7.07
N PHE A 170 -4.27 38.19 -8.04
CA PHE A 170 -3.00 37.93 -8.68
C PHE A 170 -1.91 38.78 -8.05
N THR A 171 -0.93 38.14 -7.41
CA THR A 171 0.14 38.85 -6.69
C THR A 171 1.24 39.32 -7.63
N ASN A 172 1.51 38.60 -8.73
CA ASN A 172 2.41 38.95 -9.83
C ASN A 172 2.10 38.08 -11.07
N GLY A 173 2.49 38.52 -12.27
CA GLY A 173 2.43 37.74 -13.52
C GLY A 173 1.24 38.05 -14.43
N SER A 174 1.48 38.04 -15.74
CA SER A 174 0.43 38.11 -16.76
C SER A 174 -0.10 36.70 -17.04
N TRP A 175 -1.36 36.44 -16.69
CA TRP A 175 -2.04 35.21 -17.07
C TRP A 175 -2.37 35.24 -18.57
N GLU A 176 -2.06 34.16 -19.27
CA GLU A 176 -2.47 33.97 -20.65
C GLU A 176 -3.56 32.89 -20.67
N ASN A 177 -4.78 33.26 -21.10
CA ASN A 177 -5.94 32.36 -21.17
C ASN A 177 -6.20 31.59 -19.86
N ASP A 178 -6.15 32.27 -18.70
CA ASP A 178 -6.38 31.66 -17.39
C ASP A 178 -5.43 30.47 -17.08
N SER A 179 -4.24 30.51 -17.67
CA SER A 179 -3.16 29.58 -17.39
C SER A 179 -1.83 30.28 -17.10
N ILE A 180 -0.99 29.63 -16.29
CA ILE A 180 0.39 30.04 -16.05
C ILE A 180 1.29 28.80 -15.92
N TYR A 181 2.52 28.92 -16.39
CA TYR A 181 3.57 27.93 -16.20
C TYR A 181 4.67 28.48 -15.27
N VAL A 182 4.94 27.76 -14.19
CA VAL A 182 5.95 28.11 -13.17
C VAL A 182 7.23 27.33 -13.47
N LYS A 183 8.30 28.06 -13.79
CA LYS A 183 9.60 27.45 -14.10
C LYS A 183 10.23 26.83 -12.85
N THR A 184 11.15 25.89 -13.06
CA THR A 184 11.79 25.06 -12.03
C THR A 184 12.32 25.84 -10.81
N ASP A 185 12.95 26.99 -11.04
CA ASP A 185 13.56 27.82 -9.99
C ASP A 185 12.64 28.94 -9.46
N ASP A 186 11.44 29.07 -10.03
CA ASP A 186 10.48 30.12 -9.71
C ASP A 186 9.46 29.66 -8.66
N GLU A 187 8.95 30.63 -7.92
CA GLU A 187 7.81 30.49 -7.02
C GLU A 187 6.66 31.36 -7.52
N TYR A 188 5.45 30.82 -7.51
CA TYR A 188 4.24 31.52 -7.88
C TYR A 188 3.23 31.56 -6.74
N ARG A 189 2.61 32.71 -6.53
CA ARG A 189 1.56 32.94 -5.52
C ARG A 189 0.24 33.23 -6.21
N PHE A 190 -0.77 32.46 -5.84
CA PHE A 190 -2.12 32.61 -6.36
C PHE A 190 -3.12 32.57 -5.22
N SER A 191 -3.97 33.58 -5.13
CA SER A 191 -4.95 33.69 -4.05
C SER A 191 -6.38 33.65 -4.60
N MET A 192 -7.26 32.96 -3.89
CA MET A 192 -8.71 33.04 -4.08
C MET A 192 -9.33 33.72 -2.86
N ARG A 193 -10.07 34.82 -3.06
CA ARG A 193 -10.68 35.61 -1.97
C ARG A 193 -12.20 35.59 -2.05
N VAL A 194 -12.84 35.43 -0.90
CA VAL A 194 -14.28 35.67 -0.75
C VAL A 194 -14.50 36.78 0.27
N TYR A 195 -15.44 37.66 -0.03
CA TYR A 195 -15.73 38.87 0.73
C TYR A 195 -17.12 38.75 1.38
N PRO A 196 -17.28 39.15 2.66
CA PRO A 196 -18.59 39.26 3.27
C PRO A 196 -19.28 40.56 2.81
N ASN A 197 -20.58 40.61 3.09
CA ASN A 197 -21.42 41.78 2.97
C ASN A 197 -21.38 42.59 4.26
N ASP A 198 -21.40 43.91 4.12
CA ASP A 198 -21.66 44.85 5.20
C ASP A 198 -23.11 44.73 5.69
N ASN A 199 -23.44 45.46 6.77
CA ASN A 199 -24.79 45.47 7.33
C ASN A 199 -25.86 46.06 6.38
N ASN A 200 -25.43 46.69 5.29
CA ASN A 200 -26.29 47.28 4.27
C ASN A 200 -26.41 46.39 3.02
N GLY A 201 -25.79 45.20 3.01
CA GLY A 201 -25.81 44.25 1.89
C GLY A 201 -24.77 44.50 0.79
N ASN A 202 -23.88 45.49 0.94
CA ASN A 202 -22.81 45.76 -0.01
C ASN A 202 -21.58 44.90 0.29
N ILE A 203 -20.79 44.55 -0.73
CA ILE A 203 -19.55 43.78 -0.55
C ILE A 203 -18.52 44.63 0.22
N ASP A 204 -18.07 44.15 1.38
CA ASP A 204 -17.02 44.77 2.19
C ASP A 204 -15.65 44.19 1.82
N LYS A 205 -14.94 44.85 0.89
CA LYS A 205 -13.60 44.42 0.44
C LYS A 205 -12.50 44.63 1.49
N SER A 206 -12.78 45.27 2.62
CA SER A 206 -11.81 45.42 3.72
C SER A 206 -11.65 44.14 4.54
N LYS A 207 -12.61 43.22 4.43
CA LYS A 207 -12.63 41.91 5.11
C LYS A 207 -12.65 40.79 4.08
N PHE A 208 -11.92 39.71 4.33
CA PHE A 208 -11.91 38.58 3.40
C PHE A 208 -11.43 37.29 4.06
N LEU A 209 -11.95 36.18 3.52
CA LEU A 209 -11.35 34.86 3.66
C LEU A 209 -10.56 34.58 2.38
N GLU A 210 -9.28 34.24 2.51
CA GLU A 210 -8.37 34.01 1.41
C GLU A 210 -7.73 32.63 1.52
N PHE A 211 -7.71 31.94 0.38
CA PHE A 211 -6.96 30.71 0.14
C PHE A 211 -5.75 31.08 -0.73
N GLU A 212 -4.58 31.23 -0.11
CA GLU A 212 -3.33 31.51 -0.83
C GLU A 212 -2.60 30.18 -1.12
N TYR A 213 -2.28 29.97 -2.38
CA TYR A 213 -1.48 28.84 -2.87
C TYR A 213 -0.10 29.35 -3.31
N ILE A 214 0.94 28.75 -2.75
CA ILE A 214 2.34 29.03 -3.10
C ILE A 214 2.90 27.78 -3.76
N ILE A 215 3.16 27.87 -5.05
CA ILE A 215 3.60 26.76 -5.91
C ILE A 215 5.03 27.01 -6.35
N LYS A 216 5.91 26.04 -6.15
CA LYS A 216 7.28 26.06 -6.68
C LYS A 216 7.39 25.13 -7.89
N GLY A 217 8.15 25.52 -8.90
CA GLY A 217 8.22 24.80 -10.17
C GLY A 217 8.72 23.34 -10.09
N ASN A 218 9.52 23.01 -9.07
CA ASN A 218 10.17 21.69 -8.94
C ASN A 218 9.69 20.85 -7.74
N GLU A 219 8.58 21.21 -7.08
CA GLU A 219 8.08 20.51 -5.90
C GLU A 219 6.69 19.89 -6.14
N TYR A 220 6.43 18.75 -5.50
CA TYR A 220 5.09 18.14 -5.39
C TYR A 220 4.28 18.73 -4.20
N MET A 221 4.93 19.58 -3.40
CA MET A 221 4.34 20.26 -2.25
C MET A 221 3.81 21.62 -2.66
N VAL A 222 2.56 21.90 -2.30
CA VAL A 222 1.96 23.23 -2.42
C VAL A 222 1.81 23.80 -1.02
N ASN A 223 2.40 24.97 -0.74
CA ASN A 223 2.06 25.64 0.50
C ASN A 223 0.69 26.30 0.34
N TYR A 224 -0.14 26.14 1.35
CA TYR A 224 -1.52 26.56 1.34
C TYR A 224 -1.81 27.35 2.62
N GLN A 225 -2.16 28.62 2.50
CA GLN A 225 -2.43 29.48 3.65
C GLN A 225 -3.90 29.86 3.68
N LEU A 226 -4.52 29.63 4.83
CA LEU A 226 -5.84 30.14 5.15
C LEU A 226 -5.69 31.49 5.84
N ASN A 227 -5.95 32.56 5.09
CA ASN A 227 -5.83 33.93 5.54
C ASN A 227 -7.22 34.51 5.84
N MET A 228 -7.35 35.19 6.96
CA MET A 228 -8.59 35.77 7.45
C MET A 228 -8.34 37.21 7.89
N GLN A 229 -8.92 38.17 7.18
CA GLN A 229 -8.87 39.59 7.51
C GLN A 229 -10.26 40.05 7.96
N GLY A 230 -10.41 40.44 9.23
CA GLY A 230 -11.67 40.91 9.80
C GLY A 230 -12.78 39.86 9.86
N MET A 231 -12.45 38.56 9.76
CA MET A 231 -13.42 37.48 9.58
C MET A 231 -13.87 36.78 10.88
N GLY A 232 -13.43 37.26 12.05
CA GLY A 232 -13.72 36.62 13.34
C GLY A 232 -15.21 36.38 13.60
N ASP A 233 -16.05 37.36 13.25
CA ASP A 233 -17.50 37.31 13.43
C ASP A 233 -18.25 36.64 12.26
N TYR A 234 -17.55 36.20 11.21
CA TYR A 234 -18.16 35.64 10.00
C TYR A 234 -17.86 34.16 9.80
N VAL A 235 -16.69 33.71 10.25
CA VAL A 235 -16.19 32.35 10.01
C VAL A 235 -16.66 31.41 11.11
N ALA A 236 -16.35 31.72 12.37
CA ALA A 236 -16.67 30.84 13.49
C ALA A 236 -16.89 31.66 14.78
N PRO A 237 -18.01 32.41 14.89
CA PRO A 237 -18.24 33.33 16.01
C PRO A 237 -18.18 32.61 17.35
N GLY A 238 -17.27 33.03 18.24
CA GLY A 238 -17.09 32.41 19.56
C GLY A 238 -16.48 31.00 19.56
N MET A 239 -16.09 30.46 18.41
CA MET A 239 -15.41 29.17 18.29
C MET A 239 -13.89 29.35 18.20
N SER A 240 -13.17 28.40 18.77
CA SER A 240 -11.69 28.35 18.70
C SER A 240 -11.16 27.56 17.51
N ASN A 241 -12.03 27.01 16.66
CA ASN A 241 -11.62 26.22 15.51
C ASN A 241 -12.61 26.40 14.34
N ILE A 242 -12.13 26.27 13.12
CA ILE A 242 -12.94 26.16 11.90
C ILE A 242 -12.91 24.71 11.39
N PRO A 243 -14.07 24.06 11.17
CA PRO A 243 -14.13 22.73 10.55
C PRO A 243 -13.75 22.78 9.07
N LEU A 244 -12.90 21.86 8.65
CA LEU A 244 -12.53 21.57 7.27
C LEU A 244 -13.01 20.16 6.93
N TYR A 245 -13.87 20.06 5.92
CA TYR A 245 -14.26 18.79 5.31
C TYR A 245 -13.41 18.53 4.08
N TRP A 246 -12.81 17.35 4.05
CA TRP A 246 -12.04 16.85 2.92
C TRP A 246 -12.53 15.45 2.57
N ASN A 247 -13.03 15.29 1.35
CA ASN A 247 -13.47 14.01 0.80
C ASN A 247 -12.69 13.68 -0.48
N MET A 248 -12.39 12.40 -0.69
CA MET A 248 -11.81 11.90 -1.93
C MET A 248 -12.24 10.47 -2.26
N ASP A 249 -12.75 10.27 -3.48
CA ASP A 249 -12.93 8.98 -4.13
C ASP A 249 -11.59 8.49 -4.71
N MET A 250 -11.09 7.40 -4.15
CA MET A 250 -9.84 6.77 -4.57
C MET A 250 -10.07 5.92 -5.80
N VAL A 251 -9.81 6.48 -6.98
CA VAL A 251 -9.90 5.78 -8.27
C VAL A 251 -8.63 4.95 -8.52
N GLY A 252 -8.80 3.69 -8.92
CA GLY A 252 -7.70 2.77 -9.23
C GLY A 252 -6.84 3.25 -10.39
N LYS A 253 -5.51 3.27 -10.18
CA LYS A 253 -4.49 3.72 -11.13
C LYS A 253 -3.62 2.58 -11.67
N GLU A 254 -3.66 1.44 -10.99
CA GLU A 254 -2.80 0.28 -11.26
C GLU A 254 -3.57 -0.88 -11.91
N LYS A 255 -2.83 -1.77 -12.57
CA LYS A 255 -3.40 -2.93 -13.29
C LYS A 255 -4.12 -3.90 -12.34
N ASP A 256 -3.63 -4.05 -11.11
CA ASP A 256 -4.25 -4.87 -10.08
C ASP A 256 -4.96 -3.99 -9.04
N ALA A 257 -6.23 -3.69 -9.32
CA ALA A 257 -7.04 -2.86 -8.44
C ALA A 257 -7.26 -3.48 -7.04
N LYS A 258 -7.24 -4.82 -6.92
CA LYS A 258 -7.39 -5.47 -5.61
C LYS A 258 -6.14 -5.32 -4.76
N GLN A 259 -4.97 -5.44 -5.38
CA GLN A 259 -3.70 -5.21 -4.71
C GLN A 259 -3.50 -3.73 -4.36
N GLU A 260 -3.95 -2.82 -5.23
CA GLU A 260 -3.96 -1.38 -4.96
C GLU A 260 -4.88 -1.04 -3.79
N PHE A 261 -6.10 -1.61 -3.76
CA PHE A 261 -7.06 -1.45 -2.66
C PHE A 261 -6.44 -1.83 -1.30
N LYS A 262 -5.73 -2.97 -1.23
CA LYS A 262 -5.05 -3.46 -0.01
C LYS A 262 -3.86 -2.62 0.41
N GLN A 263 -3.43 -1.69 -0.44
CA GLN A 263 -2.39 -0.72 -0.15
C GLN A 263 -2.92 0.70 -0.05
N THR A 264 -4.24 0.88 -0.06
CA THR A 264 -4.90 2.19 -0.01
C THR A 264 -5.57 2.35 1.36
N ALA A 265 -5.20 3.37 2.12
CA ALA A 265 -5.80 3.68 3.42
C ALA A 265 -5.53 5.13 3.83
N ILE A 266 -6.28 5.61 4.82
CA ILE A 266 -5.96 6.88 5.49
C ILE A 266 -4.81 6.63 6.47
N MET A 267 -3.74 7.42 6.35
CA MET A 267 -2.63 7.46 7.30
C MET A 267 -2.60 8.82 8.00
N TYR A 268 -2.14 8.88 9.23
CA TYR A 268 -2.07 10.13 9.98
C TYR A 268 -0.93 10.12 10.98
N LYS A 269 -0.48 11.31 11.38
CA LYS A 269 0.55 11.49 12.40
C LYS A 269 0.09 12.45 13.46
N TYR A 270 0.17 12.06 14.73
CA TYR A 270 0.06 13.01 15.84
C TYR A 270 1.31 13.86 15.97
N THR A 271 1.21 15.02 16.63
CA THR A 271 2.34 15.94 16.77
C THR A 271 3.52 15.31 17.51
N ASP A 272 3.23 14.50 18.53
CA ASP A 272 4.22 13.94 19.46
C ASP A 272 4.32 12.40 19.41
N GLU A 273 3.60 11.74 18.50
CA GLU A 273 3.59 10.27 18.39
C GLU A 273 4.04 9.79 17.00
N ASP A 274 4.24 8.48 16.88
CA ASP A 274 4.52 7.82 15.61
C ASP A 274 3.33 7.92 14.64
N VAL A 275 3.60 7.63 13.37
CA VAL A 275 2.58 7.53 12.32
C VAL A 275 1.70 6.30 12.56
N ASP A 276 0.40 6.48 12.40
CA ASP A 276 -0.61 5.43 12.49
C ASP A 276 -1.47 5.39 11.21
N GLU A 277 -2.24 4.32 11.03
CA GLU A 277 -3.03 4.08 9.82
C GLU A 277 -4.39 3.45 10.16
N LEU A 278 -5.40 3.76 9.33
CA LEU A 278 -6.60 2.93 9.27
C LEU A 278 -6.28 1.60 8.59
N SER A 279 -7.16 0.62 8.79
CA SER A 279 -6.94 -0.74 8.30
C SER A 279 -6.72 -0.78 6.78
N LEU A 280 -5.59 -1.35 6.37
CA LEU A 280 -5.31 -1.67 4.96
C LEU A 280 -6.16 -2.84 4.45
N THR A 281 -6.60 -3.73 5.35
CA THR A 281 -7.32 -4.96 5.00
C THR A 281 -8.84 -4.80 5.03
N LYS A 282 -9.36 -3.89 5.84
CA LYS A 282 -10.80 -3.60 5.87
C LYS A 282 -11.09 -2.44 4.92
N GLY A 283 -12.17 -2.56 4.16
CA GLY A 283 -12.68 -1.47 3.34
C GLY A 283 -13.25 -0.34 4.20
N ASP A 284 -14.06 -0.73 5.18
CA ASP A 284 -14.69 0.19 6.13
C ASP A 284 -13.91 0.27 7.44
N ASP A 285 -13.49 1.48 7.80
CA ASP A 285 -12.82 1.77 9.06
C ASP A 285 -12.95 3.26 9.40
N ASP A 286 -12.99 3.60 10.69
CA ASP A 286 -13.11 4.98 11.15
C ASP A 286 -12.32 5.23 12.43
N ALA A 287 -11.84 6.46 12.61
CA ALA A 287 -11.16 6.88 13.82
C ALA A 287 -11.49 8.34 14.19
N LYS A 288 -11.52 8.59 15.51
CA LYS A 288 -11.62 9.93 16.08
C LYS A 288 -10.29 10.31 16.70
N LEU A 289 -9.55 11.17 16.00
CA LEU A 289 -8.27 11.72 16.43
C LEU A 289 -8.53 12.86 17.42
N LYS A 290 -8.47 12.56 18.71
CA LYS A 290 -8.86 13.50 19.79
C LYS A 290 -7.74 14.46 20.22
N THR A 291 -6.52 14.24 19.74
CA THR A 291 -5.32 15.01 20.08
C THR A 291 -4.78 15.72 18.83
N LYS A 292 -3.71 16.51 19.02
CA LYS A 292 -3.13 17.35 17.97
C LYS A 292 -2.53 16.51 16.84
N VAL A 293 -3.03 16.72 15.63
CA VAL A 293 -2.63 15.98 14.42
C VAL A 293 -1.70 16.84 13.57
N LYS A 294 -0.54 16.29 13.18
CA LYS A 294 0.44 16.96 12.32
C LYS A 294 0.05 16.91 10.85
N TRP A 295 -0.35 15.73 10.38
CA TRP A 295 -0.80 15.53 9.01
C TRP A 295 -1.78 14.37 8.89
N ILE A 296 -2.62 14.41 7.85
CA ILE A 296 -3.56 13.36 7.45
C ILE A 296 -3.35 13.12 5.95
N SER A 297 -3.22 11.85 5.57
CA SER A 297 -2.91 11.44 4.20
C SER A 297 -3.92 10.46 3.67
N PHE A 298 -4.42 10.73 2.47
CA PHE A 298 -5.14 9.78 1.64
C PHE A 298 -4.13 9.08 0.74
N LYS A 299 -3.71 7.89 1.16
CA LYS A 299 -2.59 7.15 0.58
C LYS A 299 -3.12 6.03 -0.32
N GLN A 300 -2.65 5.99 -1.58
CA GLN A 300 -2.76 4.84 -2.49
C GLN A 300 -1.45 4.05 -2.50
N GLN A 301 -1.37 2.99 -3.32
CA GLN A 301 -0.16 2.18 -3.46
C GLN A 301 1.10 3.02 -3.76
N PHE A 302 1.08 3.82 -4.83
CA PHE A 302 2.25 4.59 -5.29
C PHE A 302 2.13 6.10 -5.14
N PHE A 303 0.97 6.63 -4.76
CA PHE A 303 0.73 8.06 -4.67
C PHE A 303 0.03 8.40 -3.37
N SER A 304 0.15 9.65 -2.94
CA SER A 304 -0.56 10.17 -1.79
C SER A 304 -0.96 11.62 -1.99
N VAL A 305 -2.10 11.98 -1.40
CA VAL A 305 -2.47 13.37 -1.14
C VAL A 305 -2.42 13.55 0.37
N THR A 306 -1.62 14.48 0.86
CA THR A 306 -1.44 14.69 2.31
C THR A 306 -1.69 16.13 2.68
N LEU A 307 -2.60 16.36 3.62
CA LEU A 307 -2.81 17.66 4.24
C LEU A 307 -1.97 17.77 5.52
N ILE A 308 -1.13 18.80 5.59
CA ILE A 308 -0.10 18.99 6.61
C ILE A 308 -0.32 20.32 7.30
N ALA A 309 -0.35 20.31 8.64
CA ALA A 309 -0.34 21.53 9.44
C ALA A 309 1.09 21.99 9.70
N ASP A 310 1.39 23.28 9.57
CA ASP A 310 2.70 23.80 9.99
C ASP A 310 2.88 23.75 11.50
N ASN A 311 1.83 24.04 12.26
CA ASN A 311 1.77 23.80 13.70
C ASN A 311 1.13 22.44 13.99
N ALA A 312 -0.21 22.41 14.13
CA ALA A 312 -1.00 21.21 14.28
C ALA A 312 -2.49 21.50 13.99
N PHE A 313 -3.22 20.47 13.53
CA PHE A 313 -4.68 20.44 13.62
C PHE A 313 -5.10 20.09 15.05
N ALA A 314 -6.22 20.64 15.53
CA ALA A 314 -6.64 20.45 16.91
C ALA A 314 -7.15 19.02 17.18
N LYS A 315 -7.93 18.49 16.25
CA LYS A 315 -8.53 17.15 16.25
C LYS A 315 -9.03 16.83 14.83
N ALA A 316 -9.31 15.57 14.54
CA ALA A 316 -9.98 15.19 13.32
C ALA A 316 -10.85 13.94 13.51
N LYS A 317 -11.87 13.78 12.65
CA LYS A 317 -12.58 12.52 12.46
C LYS A 317 -12.27 12.05 11.05
N ILE A 318 -11.81 10.82 10.91
CA ILE A 318 -11.46 10.21 9.63
C ILE A 318 -12.26 8.94 9.43
N SER A 319 -12.66 8.67 8.19
CA SER A 319 -13.31 7.41 7.81
C SER A 319 -12.94 7.03 6.40
N GLN A 320 -12.82 5.73 6.16
CA GLN A 320 -12.72 5.15 4.84
C GLN A 320 -13.84 4.13 4.65
N THR A 321 -14.38 4.04 3.44
CA THR A 321 -15.37 3.03 3.06
C THR A 321 -15.03 2.43 1.71
N GLY A 322 -15.31 1.14 1.52
CA GLY A 322 -15.04 0.47 0.24
C GLY A 322 -15.24 -1.04 0.27
N ASP A 323 -15.34 -1.63 -0.92
CA ASP A 323 -15.55 -3.07 -1.11
C ASP A 323 -14.63 -3.58 -2.22
N ASP A 324 -13.67 -4.46 -1.89
CA ASP A 324 -12.68 -4.98 -2.83
C ASP A 324 -13.25 -6.00 -3.83
N GLU A 325 -14.47 -6.49 -3.58
CA GLU A 325 -15.22 -7.34 -4.51
C GLU A 325 -16.11 -6.51 -5.46
N LYS A 326 -16.44 -5.26 -5.10
CA LYS A 326 -17.34 -4.38 -5.86
C LYS A 326 -16.69 -3.04 -6.22
N ILE A 327 -15.59 -3.11 -6.97
CA ILE A 327 -14.95 -1.92 -7.54
C ILE A 327 -15.82 -1.43 -8.72
N ILE A 328 -16.69 -0.46 -8.47
CA ILE A 328 -17.59 0.13 -9.47
C ILE A 328 -16.91 1.38 -10.06
N ASN A 329 -16.94 1.55 -11.38
CA ASN A 329 -16.36 2.71 -12.08
C ASN A 329 -14.89 3.01 -11.69
N LYS A 330 -14.10 1.98 -11.37
CA LYS A 330 -12.73 2.07 -10.84
C LYS A 330 -12.60 2.76 -9.47
N VAL A 331 -13.68 3.16 -8.80
CA VAL A 331 -13.62 3.70 -7.43
C VAL A 331 -13.41 2.55 -6.45
N MET A 332 -12.31 2.61 -5.69
CA MET A 332 -11.88 1.57 -4.75
C MET A 332 -12.36 1.87 -3.33
N LYS A 333 -12.12 3.09 -2.85
CA LYS A 333 -12.48 3.54 -1.50
C LYS A 333 -12.92 5.00 -1.56
N ASN A 334 -13.89 5.38 -0.74
CA ASN A 334 -14.15 6.78 -0.41
C ASN A 334 -13.44 7.11 0.91
N MET A 335 -12.75 8.25 0.97
CA MET A 335 -12.02 8.71 2.14
C MET A 335 -12.56 10.07 2.60
N ASP A 336 -12.86 10.18 3.88
CA ASP A 336 -13.37 11.37 4.53
C ASP A 336 -12.47 11.80 5.68
N ALA A 337 -12.27 13.12 5.80
CA ALA A 337 -11.67 13.76 6.95
C ALA A 337 -12.43 15.04 7.32
N GLU A 338 -12.91 15.10 8.55
CA GLU A 338 -13.42 16.31 9.20
C GLU A 338 -12.35 16.81 10.18
N ILE A 339 -11.68 17.90 9.84
CA ILE A 339 -10.49 18.39 10.52
C ILE A 339 -10.83 19.69 11.23
N SER A 340 -10.51 19.80 12.51
CA SER A 340 -10.66 21.06 13.26
C SER A 340 -9.38 21.89 13.17
N ILE A 341 -9.44 22.99 12.42
CA ILE A 341 -8.30 23.91 12.25
C ILE A 341 -8.34 24.96 13.38
N PRO A 342 -7.28 25.12 14.18
CA PRO A 342 -7.28 26.05 15.30
C PRO A 342 -7.25 27.52 14.86
N LEU A 343 -8.06 28.33 15.53
CA LEU A 343 -8.15 29.78 15.38
C LEU A 343 -7.48 30.52 16.54
N ALA A 344 -6.91 31.68 16.26
CA ALA A 344 -6.37 32.58 17.28
C ALA A 344 -7.50 33.49 17.78
N TYR A 345 -7.63 33.62 19.10
CA TYR A 345 -8.63 34.51 19.69
C TYR A 345 -8.29 35.98 19.41
N ASN A 346 -9.32 36.78 19.08
CA ASN A 346 -9.26 38.24 19.00
C ASN A 346 -8.20 38.81 18.03
N SER A 347 -7.87 38.10 16.95
CA SER A 347 -7.00 38.64 15.92
C SER A 347 -7.79 39.26 14.78
N ASN A 348 -7.48 40.51 14.43
CA ASN A 348 -8.05 41.16 13.25
C ASN A 348 -7.54 40.53 11.94
N PHE A 349 -6.31 40.03 11.93
CA PHE A 349 -5.76 39.25 10.84
C PHE A 349 -5.21 37.93 11.36
N GLN A 350 -5.56 36.82 10.72
CA GLN A 350 -4.98 35.53 11.04
C GLN A 350 -4.57 34.81 9.76
N SER A 351 -3.34 34.29 9.74
CA SER A 351 -2.85 33.39 8.71
C SER A 351 -2.57 32.03 9.33
N ILE A 352 -3.16 30.98 8.76
CA ILE A 352 -2.96 29.60 9.19
C ILE A 352 -2.22 28.86 8.07
N PRO A 353 -0.88 28.72 8.19
CA PRO A 353 -0.10 28.05 7.18
C PRO A 353 -0.27 26.52 7.27
N MET A 354 -0.51 25.94 6.11
CA MET A 354 -0.67 24.52 5.87
C MET A 354 0.09 24.15 4.58
N ARG A 355 0.23 22.86 4.33
CA ARG A 355 0.85 22.33 3.11
C ARG A 355 0.02 21.17 2.58
N ILE A 356 -0.03 21.03 1.26
CA ILE A 356 -0.68 19.93 0.56
C ILE A 356 0.40 19.21 -0.26
N TYR A 357 0.71 17.98 0.12
CA TYR A 357 1.51 17.09 -0.70
C TYR A 357 0.61 16.42 -1.73
N MET A 358 0.99 16.46 -3.00
CA MET A 358 0.29 15.76 -4.09
C MET A 358 1.33 15.11 -4.98
N GLY A 359 1.70 13.87 -4.68
CA GLY A 359 2.88 13.30 -5.32
C GLY A 359 3.09 11.81 -5.15
N PRO A 360 4.21 11.30 -5.67
CA PRO A 360 4.59 9.90 -5.61
C PRO A 360 5.06 9.48 -4.21
N ASN A 361 4.88 8.21 -3.86
CA ASN A 361 5.37 7.61 -2.62
C ASN A 361 6.85 7.19 -2.79
N GLN A 362 7.73 8.17 -2.99
CA GLN A 362 9.18 7.97 -3.11
C GLN A 362 9.89 8.26 -1.79
N TYR A 363 10.77 7.36 -1.37
CA TYR A 363 11.42 7.48 -0.05
C TYR A 363 12.23 8.77 0.09
N ASN A 364 13.10 9.07 -0.87
CA ASN A 364 13.96 10.26 -0.83
C ASN A 364 13.16 11.56 -0.91
N GLU A 365 12.11 11.60 -1.75
CA GLU A 365 11.23 12.76 -1.88
C GLU A 365 10.41 13.02 -0.61
N LEU A 366 9.94 11.97 0.08
CA LEU A 366 9.16 12.14 1.29
C LEU A 366 10.04 12.44 2.51
N ALA A 367 11.22 11.84 2.59
CA ALA A 367 12.15 12.00 3.72
C ALA A 367 12.73 13.42 3.81
N GLN A 368 12.87 14.13 2.69
CA GLN A 368 13.44 15.49 2.68
C GLN A 368 12.61 16.51 3.50
N TYR A 369 11.32 16.24 3.69
CA TYR A 369 10.43 17.13 4.44
C TYR A 369 10.59 17.02 5.97
N ASN A 370 11.33 16.02 6.48
CA ASN A 370 11.61 15.84 7.92
C ASN A 370 10.38 15.81 8.84
N ILE A 371 9.25 15.30 8.35
CA ILE A 371 7.98 15.15 9.10
C ILE A 371 7.45 13.71 9.06
N GLU A 372 8.35 12.76 8.81
CA GLU A 372 8.09 11.32 8.74
C GLU A 372 7.07 10.91 7.65
N LEU A 373 6.96 11.67 6.57
CA LEU A 373 6.08 11.31 5.45
C LEU A 373 6.53 10.00 4.79
N GLU A 374 7.81 9.65 4.82
CA GLU A 374 8.35 8.42 4.26
C GLU A 374 7.81 7.15 4.94
N ARG A 375 7.21 7.28 6.14
CA ARG A 375 6.51 6.18 6.81
C ARG A 375 5.26 5.71 6.09
N GLN A 376 4.73 6.52 5.18
CA GLN A 376 3.61 6.14 4.32
C GLN A 376 3.96 4.97 3.38
N ILE A 377 5.25 4.76 3.12
CA ILE A 377 5.73 3.63 2.31
C ILE A 377 5.75 2.38 3.21
N PRO A 378 5.08 1.27 2.84
CA PRO A 378 4.92 0.09 3.68
C PRO A 378 6.19 -0.79 3.74
N LEU A 379 7.32 -0.22 4.18
CA LEU A 379 8.64 -0.84 4.25
C LEU A 379 8.80 -1.87 5.39
N GLY A 380 7.74 -2.15 6.15
CA GLY A 380 7.76 -3.11 7.26
C GLY A 380 8.12 -2.49 8.62
N TRP A 381 7.60 -1.29 8.93
CA TRP A 381 7.87 -0.53 10.15
C TRP A 381 7.63 -1.28 11.48
N GLY A 382 6.73 -2.26 11.50
CA GLY A 382 6.45 -3.08 12.69
C GLY A 382 7.58 -4.01 13.14
N LEU A 383 8.60 -4.23 12.30
CA LEU A 383 9.77 -5.03 12.65
C LEU A 383 11.05 -4.21 12.42
N PHE A 384 11.70 -3.81 13.52
CA PHE A 384 12.91 -2.97 13.51
C PHE A 384 13.95 -3.40 12.48
N ILE A 385 14.20 -4.70 12.37
CA ILE A 385 15.20 -5.26 11.45
C ILE A 385 14.80 -5.04 9.98
N LEU A 386 13.52 -5.13 9.62
CA LEU A 386 13.06 -5.01 8.23
C LEU A 386 13.22 -3.56 7.73
N HIS A 387 12.70 -2.60 8.52
CA HIS A 387 12.84 -1.20 8.17
C HIS A 387 14.31 -0.78 8.11
N TRP A 388 15.14 -1.23 9.07
CA TRP A 388 16.57 -0.93 9.07
C TRP A 388 17.27 -1.43 7.79
N ILE A 389 16.99 -2.67 7.36
CA ILE A 389 17.54 -3.22 6.11
C ILE A 389 17.06 -2.40 4.91
N ASN A 390 15.78 -2.07 4.83
CA ASN A 390 15.24 -1.31 3.70
C ASN A 390 15.83 0.10 3.63
N ARG A 391 15.87 0.83 4.75
CA ARG A 391 16.35 2.21 4.83
C ARG A 391 17.85 2.35 4.58
N PHE A 392 18.67 1.48 5.17
CA PHE A 392 20.13 1.66 5.15
C PHE A 392 20.86 0.79 4.13
N ILE A 393 20.22 -0.25 3.60
CA ILE A 393 20.86 -1.16 2.64
C ILE A 393 20.12 -1.14 1.30
N VAL A 394 18.84 -1.52 1.27
CA VAL A 394 18.13 -1.74 0.00
C VAL A 394 17.95 -0.44 -0.77
N ILE A 395 17.38 0.59 -0.15
CA ILE A 395 17.07 1.86 -0.82
C ILE A 395 18.34 2.59 -1.29
N PRO A 396 19.40 2.76 -0.47
CA PRO A 396 20.61 3.45 -0.92
C PRO A 396 21.34 2.71 -2.04
N VAL A 397 21.45 1.37 -1.95
CA VAL A 397 22.07 0.57 -3.02
C VAL A 397 21.23 0.62 -4.28
N PHE A 398 19.90 0.51 -4.17
CA PHE A 398 19.01 0.59 -5.31
C PHE A 398 19.05 1.96 -5.98
N SER A 399 19.04 3.05 -5.20
CA SER A 399 19.17 4.42 -5.70
C SER A 399 20.53 4.70 -6.34
N PHE A 400 21.61 4.12 -5.80
CA PHE A 400 22.93 4.20 -6.42
C PHE A 400 22.96 3.46 -7.76
N LEU A 401 22.34 2.27 -7.83
CA LEU A 401 22.27 1.49 -9.06
C LEU A 401 21.37 2.14 -10.12
N SER A 402 20.27 2.78 -9.72
CA SER A 402 19.38 3.50 -10.64
C SER A 402 20.03 4.76 -11.23
N GLY A 403 20.98 5.37 -10.51
CA GLY A 403 21.77 6.50 -11.00
C GLY A 403 22.59 6.21 -12.27
N PHE A 404 22.86 4.94 -12.60
CA PHE A 404 23.56 4.56 -13.84
C PHE A 404 22.66 4.53 -15.09
N GLY A 405 21.35 4.73 -14.95
CA GLY A 405 20.40 4.69 -16.07
C GLY A 405 20.21 3.29 -16.66
N TRP A 406 20.49 2.23 -15.88
CA TRP A 406 20.27 0.85 -16.32
C TRP A 406 18.79 0.48 -16.27
N ASN A 407 18.40 -0.50 -17.09
CA ASN A 407 17.07 -1.09 -16.99
C ASN A 407 16.87 -1.70 -15.59
N TYR A 408 15.69 -1.48 -15.00
CA TYR A 408 15.39 -1.91 -13.63
C TYR A 408 15.48 -3.42 -13.41
N GLY A 409 15.22 -4.25 -14.41
CA GLY A 409 15.48 -5.69 -14.31
C GLY A 409 16.97 -6.02 -14.13
N ILE A 410 17.86 -5.29 -14.80
CA ILE A 410 19.31 -5.44 -14.60
C ILE A 410 19.72 -4.94 -13.21
N ILE A 411 19.12 -3.85 -12.73
CA ILE A 411 19.34 -3.34 -11.37
C ILE A 411 18.97 -4.42 -10.34
N ILE A 412 17.81 -5.08 -10.50
CA ILE A 412 17.39 -6.20 -9.64
C ILE A 412 18.41 -7.33 -9.69
N LEU A 413 18.92 -7.69 -10.88
CA LEU A 413 19.95 -8.71 -11.04
C LEU A 413 21.22 -8.35 -10.26
N VAL A 414 21.75 -7.15 -10.46
CA VAL A 414 22.98 -6.69 -9.80
C VAL A 414 22.79 -6.62 -8.29
N LEU A 415 21.66 -6.07 -7.82
CA LEU A 415 21.30 -6.05 -6.40
C LEU A 415 21.30 -7.47 -5.81
N THR A 416 20.70 -8.43 -6.52
CA THR A 416 20.64 -9.83 -6.09
C THR A 416 22.05 -10.44 -6.01
N VAL A 417 22.90 -10.19 -7.00
CA VAL A 417 24.28 -10.68 -7.02
C VAL A 417 25.10 -10.09 -5.87
N LEU A 418 25.03 -8.78 -5.65
CA LEU A 418 25.73 -8.11 -4.54
C LEU A 418 25.31 -8.68 -3.18
N LEU A 419 24.01 -8.88 -2.99
CA LEU A 419 23.46 -9.48 -1.77
C LEU A 419 23.97 -10.92 -1.57
N LYS A 420 24.00 -11.72 -2.63
CA LYS A 420 24.50 -13.10 -2.59
C LYS A 420 26.01 -13.17 -2.35
N ILE A 421 26.78 -12.19 -2.83
CA ILE A 421 28.22 -12.06 -2.53
C ILE A 421 28.42 -11.70 -1.06
N ALA A 422 27.69 -10.72 -0.54
CA ALA A 422 27.77 -10.33 0.87
C ALA A 422 27.43 -11.50 1.82
N LEU A 423 26.42 -12.31 1.46
CA LEU A 423 26.02 -13.50 2.22
C LEU A 423 26.86 -14.75 1.92
N PHE A 424 27.78 -14.71 0.96
CA PHE A 424 28.56 -15.87 0.53
C PHE A 424 29.36 -16.54 1.66
N PRO A 425 30.04 -15.81 2.57
CA PRO A 425 30.78 -16.45 3.67
C PRO A 425 29.87 -17.29 4.58
N ILE A 426 28.63 -16.87 4.74
CA ILE A 426 27.62 -17.53 5.56
C ILE A 426 27.05 -18.74 4.82
N ALA A 427 26.76 -18.57 3.54
CA ALA A 427 26.35 -19.66 2.64
C ALA A 427 27.42 -20.77 2.61
N TYR A 428 28.70 -20.42 2.54
CA TYR A 428 29.82 -21.37 2.55
C TYR A 428 29.91 -22.15 3.87
N LYS A 429 29.82 -21.48 5.03
CA LYS A 429 29.81 -22.14 6.34
C LYS A 429 28.65 -23.13 6.47
N THR A 430 27.49 -22.78 5.92
CA THR A 430 26.32 -23.66 5.91
C THR A 430 26.54 -24.85 5.00
N TYR A 431 27.03 -24.61 3.77
CA TYR A 431 27.37 -25.67 2.84
C TYR A 431 28.32 -26.68 3.47
N MET A 432 29.37 -26.20 4.15
CA MET A 432 30.33 -27.03 4.87
C MET A 432 29.68 -27.85 6.00
N SER A 433 28.72 -27.28 6.72
CA SER A 433 27.95 -28.02 7.73
C SER A 433 27.12 -29.14 7.10
N SER A 434 26.41 -28.84 6.01
CA SER A 434 25.61 -29.83 5.27
C SER A 434 26.47 -30.92 4.65
N ALA A 435 27.66 -30.59 4.13
CA ALA A 435 28.63 -31.55 3.61
C ALA A 435 29.09 -32.53 4.71
N LYS A 436 29.40 -32.04 5.92
CA LYS A 436 29.73 -32.92 7.07
C LYS A 436 28.59 -33.87 7.43
N MET A 437 27.35 -33.41 7.37
CA MET A 437 26.17 -34.25 7.64
C MET A 437 25.92 -35.28 6.54
N ARG A 438 26.22 -34.97 5.27
CA ARG A 438 26.14 -35.90 4.14
C ARG A 438 27.13 -37.03 4.28
N VAL A 439 28.37 -36.71 4.65
CA VAL A 439 29.45 -37.68 4.86
C VAL A 439 29.15 -38.65 6.01
N LEU A 440 28.35 -38.24 7.00
CA LEU A 440 27.87 -39.09 8.10
C LEU A 440 26.59 -39.88 7.76
N LYS A 441 25.99 -39.68 6.58
CA LYS A 441 24.72 -40.31 6.18
C LYS A 441 24.75 -41.85 6.26
N PRO A 442 25.81 -42.57 5.82
CA PRO A 442 25.84 -44.03 5.93
C PRO A 442 25.68 -44.52 7.38
N GLU A 443 26.33 -43.86 8.33
CA GLU A 443 26.25 -44.19 9.76
C GLU A 443 24.89 -43.84 10.36
N ILE A 444 24.23 -42.80 9.84
CA ILE A 444 22.85 -42.44 10.22
C ILE A 444 21.87 -43.48 9.69
N ASP A 445 22.09 -43.98 8.46
CA ASP A 445 21.29 -45.04 7.86
C ASP A 445 21.46 -46.36 8.65
N GLU A 446 22.67 -46.68 9.13
CA GLU A 446 22.91 -47.80 10.06
C GLU A 446 22.17 -47.65 11.39
N ILE A 447 22.17 -46.45 12.00
CA ILE A 447 21.35 -46.16 13.20
C ILE A 447 19.87 -46.35 12.87
N GLY A 448 19.43 -45.92 11.68
CA GLY A 448 18.07 -46.13 11.20
C GLY A 448 17.70 -47.60 11.04
N ALA A 449 18.62 -48.44 10.57
CA ALA A 449 18.43 -49.89 10.46
C ALA A 449 18.38 -50.57 11.84
N LYS A 450 19.13 -50.07 12.83
CA LYS A 450 19.08 -50.56 14.23
C LYS A 450 17.78 -50.21 14.96
N PHE A 451 17.11 -49.12 14.57
CA PHE A 451 15.85 -48.66 15.16
C PHE A 451 14.75 -48.46 14.09
N PRO A 452 14.19 -49.54 13.52
CA PRO A 452 13.24 -49.45 12.41
C PRO A 452 11.80 -49.13 12.82
N LYS A 453 11.42 -49.33 14.09
CA LYS A 453 10.06 -49.10 14.60
C LYS A 453 9.78 -47.62 14.87
N LYS A 454 8.56 -47.15 14.60
CA LYS A 454 8.12 -45.76 14.90
C LYS A 454 8.18 -45.43 16.40
N GLU A 455 7.94 -46.42 17.26
CA GLU A 455 8.03 -46.30 18.73
C GLU A 455 9.46 -45.97 19.20
N ASP A 456 10.49 -46.38 18.46
CA ASP A 456 11.89 -46.09 18.75
C ASP A 456 12.38 -44.79 18.10
N SER A 457 11.49 -43.98 17.51
CA SER A 457 11.84 -42.70 16.88
C SER A 457 12.62 -41.76 17.79
N MET A 458 12.24 -41.69 19.07
CA MET A 458 12.95 -40.95 20.12
C MET A 458 14.38 -41.47 20.33
N LYS A 459 14.57 -42.80 20.43
CA LYS A 459 15.90 -43.42 20.59
C LYS A 459 16.76 -43.22 19.35
N LYS A 460 16.16 -43.32 18.16
CA LYS A 460 16.81 -43.04 16.87
C LYS A 460 17.29 -41.59 16.81
N GLN A 461 16.46 -40.64 17.23
CA GLN A 461 16.82 -39.21 17.27
C GLN A 461 17.97 -38.97 18.26
N GLN A 462 17.91 -39.56 19.46
CA GLN A 462 18.97 -39.47 20.47
C GLN A 462 20.30 -40.06 19.98
N ALA A 463 20.28 -41.25 19.37
CA ALA A 463 21.46 -41.89 18.80
C ALA A 463 22.07 -41.08 17.66
N THR A 464 21.23 -40.50 16.80
CA THR A 464 21.67 -39.61 15.71
C THR A 464 22.31 -38.34 16.25
N MET A 465 21.73 -37.73 17.30
CA MET A 465 22.30 -36.54 17.96
C MET A 465 23.61 -36.87 18.69
N ALA A 466 23.72 -38.04 19.31
CA ALA A 466 24.95 -38.51 19.94
C ALA A 466 26.07 -38.70 18.91
N LEU A 467 25.74 -39.25 17.73
CA LEU A 467 26.68 -39.35 16.61
C LEU A 467 27.16 -37.98 16.14
N TYR A 468 26.25 -37.03 15.90
CA TYR A 468 26.62 -35.66 15.52
C TYR A 468 27.51 -34.99 16.58
N LYS A 469 27.20 -35.17 17.86
CA LYS A 469 28.02 -34.64 18.97
C LYS A 469 29.41 -35.26 18.99
N LYS A 470 29.54 -36.57 18.80
CA LYS A 470 30.84 -37.27 18.71
C LYS A 470 31.65 -36.82 17.50
N ALA A 471 31.00 -36.60 16.36
CA ALA A 471 31.65 -36.14 15.14
C ALA A 471 31.96 -34.63 15.14
N GLY A 472 31.51 -33.87 16.14
CA GLY A 472 31.69 -32.42 16.21
C GLY A 472 30.86 -31.64 15.18
N VAL A 473 29.72 -32.20 14.76
CA VAL A 473 28.81 -31.60 13.76
C VAL A 473 27.61 -31.00 14.47
N ASN A 474 27.25 -29.75 14.12
CA ASN A 474 26.04 -29.11 14.64
C ASN A 474 24.91 -29.20 13.60
N PRO A 475 23.84 -29.97 13.84
CA PRO A 475 22.73 -30.08 12.88
C PRO A 475 21.98 -28.75 12.68
N MET A 476 21.99 -27.86 13.69
CA MET A 476 21.35 -26.54 13.58
C MET A 476 22.14 -25.57 12.71
N ALA A 477 23.43 -25.82 12.46
CA ALA A 477 24.22 -24.95 11.60
C ALA A 477 23.74 -24.97 10.13
N GLY A 478 22.94 -25.97 9.74
CA GLY A 478 22.29 -26.03 8.42
C GLY A 478 21.10 -25.07 8.24
N CYS A 479 20.42 -24.66 9.31
CA CYS A 479 19.27 -23.75 9.24
C CYS A 479 19.60 -22.29 9.56
N ILE A 480 20.80 -22.01 10.09
CA ILE A 480 21.31 -20.66 10.36
C ILE A 480 21.19 -19.70 9.16
N PRO A 481 21.57 -20.05 7.92
CA PRO A 481 21.45 -19.10 6.82
C PRO A 481 20.00 -18.82 6.45
N MET A 482 19.09 -19.80 6.63
CA MET A 482 17.66 -19.54 6.43
C MET A 482 17.19 -18.50 7.43
N LEU A 483 17.52 -18.66 8.72
CA LEU A 483 17.11 -17.71 9.75
C LEU A 483 17.68 -16.30 9.52
N LEU A 484 18.94 -16.19 9.08
CA LEU A 484 19.57 -14.89 8.79
C LEU A 484 19.07 -14.27 7.48
N GLN A 485 18.70 -15.08 6.49
CA GLN A 485 18.18 -14.62 5.21
C GLN A 485 16.71 -14.19 5.30
N MET A 486 15.93 -14.75 6.24
CA MET A 486 14.50 -14.43 6.39
C MET A 486 14.23 -12.92 6.54
N PRO A 487 14.92 -12.16 7.42
CA PRO A 487 14.73 -10.71 7.49
C PRO A 487 14.99 -9.98 6.17
N ILE A 488 16.05 -10.37 5.45
CA ILE A 488 16.42 -9.76 4.16
C ILE A 488 15.35 -10.07 3.10
N LEU A 489 14.84 -11.31 3.10
CA LEU A 489 13.76 -11.76 2.24
C LEU A 489 12.47 -10.97 2.49
N PHE A 490 12.08 -10.79 3.75
CA PHE A 490 10.91 -9.99 4.11
C PHE A 490 11.09 -8.51 3.80
N ALA A 491 12.29 -7.96 3.95
CA ALA A 491 12.60 -6.58 3.61
C ALA A 491 12.35 -6.34 2.10
N LEU A 492 12.88 -7.21 1.25
CA LEU A 492 12.66 -7.15 -0.20
C LEU A 492 11.21 -7.45 -0.62
N PHE A 493 10.54 -8.37 0.07
CA PHE A 493 9.12 -8.65 -0.12
C PHE A 493 8.24 -7.41 0.11
N ARG A 494 8.62 -6.55 1.06
CA ARG A 494 7.94 -5.26 1.32
C ARG A 494 8.39 -4.15 0.38
N PHE A 495 9.66 -4.14 -0.01
CA PHE A 495 10.23 -3.12 -0.87
C PHE A 495 9.69 -3.19 -2.30
N PHE A 496 9.73 -4.36 -2.95
CA PHE A 496 9.40 -4.49 -4.38
C PHE A 496 7.99 -4.00 -4.75
N PRO A 497 6.91 -4.36 -4.01
CA PRO A 497 5.55 -3.88 -4.33
C PRO A 497 5.33 -2.39 -4.05
N ALA A 498 6.17 -1.77 -3.22
CA ALA A 498 6.07 -0.38 -2.79
C ALA A 498 7.01 0.57 -3.56
N ALA A 499 8.00 0.03 -4.26
CA ALA A 499 8.98 0.79 -5.03
C ALA A 499 8.34 1.31 -6.32
N ILE A 500 7.93 2.59 -6.31
CA ILE A 500 7.38 3.27 -7.48
C ILE A 500 8.39 3.36 -8.64
N GLU A 501 9.69 3.29 -8.35
CA GLU A 501 10.74 3.25 -9.37
C GLU A 501 10.62 2.04 -10.30
N LEU A 502 9.97 0.96 -9.85
CA LEU A 502 9.71 -0.24 -10.67
C LEU A 502 8.40 -0.16 -11.45
N ARG A 503 7.58 0.85 -11.18
CA ARG A 503 6.28 1.04 -11.79
C ARG A 503 6.45 1.33 -13.28
N GLN A 504 5.74 0.57 -14.11
CA GLN A 504 5.78 0.69 -15.57
C GLN A 504 7.18 0.49 -16.18
N GLN A 505 8.07 -0.20 -15.46
CA GLN A 505 9.38 -0.55 -15.98
C GLN A 505 9.32 -1.95 -16.59
N GLY A 506 9.50 -2.02 -17.91
CA GLY A 506 9.51 -3.28 -18.65
C GLY A 506 10.84 -4.03 -18.55
N PHE A 507 10.77 -5.36 -18.48
CA PHE A 507 11.94 -6.23 -18.57
C PHE A 507 11.59 -7.63 -19.11
N LEU A 508 12.34 -8.08 -20.11
CA LEU A 508 12.10 -9.33 -20.84
C LEU A 508 10.68 -9.38 -21.43
N TRP A 509 9.78 -10.19 -20.85
CA TRP A 509 8.38 -10.33 -21.27
C TRP A 509 7.41 -9.60 -20.33
N ALA A 510 7.87 -9.06 -19.20
CA ALA A 510 7.02 -8.32 -18.28
C ALA A 510 7.02 -6.84 -18.70
N ASP A 511 5.83 -6.31 -18.95
CA ASP A 511 5.66 -4.89 -19.30
C ASP A 511 5.81 -3.96 -18.08
N ASP A 512 5.61 -4.49 -16.87
CA ASP A 512 5.67 -3.73 -15.63
C ASP A 512 6.17 -4.62 -14.47
N LEU A 513 7.35 -4.28 -13.92
CA LEU A 513 7.96 -5.00 -12.78
C LEU A 513 7.22 -4.80 -11.44
N SER A 514 6.37 -3.78 -11.31
CA SER A 514 5.58 -3.51 -10.11
C SER A 514 4.24 -4.26 -10.07
N SER A 515 3.76 -4.74 -11.22
CA SER A 515 2.52 -5.52 -11.37
C SER A 515 2.83 -6.97 -11.75
N TYR A 516 1.81 -7.82 -11.89
CA TYR A 516 1.98 -9.21 -12.30
C TYR A 516 2.26 -9.34 -13.81
N ASP A 517 3.08 -10.32 -14.20
CA ASP A 517 3.49 -10.58 -15.59
C ASP A 517 2.64 -11.66 -16.27
N ALA A 518 1.39 -11.32 -16.59
CA ALA A 518 0.45 -12.26 -17.20
C ALA A 518 0.81 -12.61 -18.66
N ILE A 519 1.18 -13.88 -18.91
CA ILE A 519 1.35 -14.43 -20.27
C ILE A 519 0.04 -14.95 -20.87
N TYR A 520 -0.90 -15.34 -20.02
CA TYR A 520 -2.21 -15.82 -20.41
C TYR A 520 -3.22 -15.36 -19.37
N THR A 521 -4.33 -14.79 -19.83
CA THR A 521 -5.43 -14.26 -19.01
C THR A 521 -6.73 -14.89 -19.47
N TRP A 522 -7.65 -15.18 -18.54
CA TRP A 522 -8.98 -15.66 -18.88
C TRP A 522 -10.06 -14.88 -18.12
N THR A 523 -11.23 -14.73 -18.74
CA THR A 523 -12.33 -13.91 -18.20
C THR A 523 -13.32 -14.72 -17.36
N GLN A 524 -13.42 -16.05 -17.59
CA GLN A 524 -14.36 -16.90 -16.87
C GLN A 524 -13.88 -17.16 -15.44
N GLN A 525 -14.73 -16.88 -14.45
CA GLN A 525 -14.42 -17.15 -13.05
C GLN A 525 -14.59 -18.65 -12.76
N ILE A 526 -13.50 -19.40 -12.85
CA ILE A 526 -13.47 -20.84 -12.54
C ILE A 526 -13.45 -20.98 -11.00
N PRO A 527 -14.44 -21.65 -10.38
CA PRO A 527 -14.47 -21.85 -8.93
C PRO A 527 -13.17 -22.48 -8.42
N LEU A 528 -12.66 -22.03 -7.26
CA LEU A 528 -11.37 -22.41 -6.66
C LEU A 528 -10.13 -21.91 -7.42
N LEU A 529 -10.00 -22.13 -8.73
CA LEU A 529 -8.82 -21.68 -9.48
C LEU A 529 -8.73 -20.15 -9.49
N SER A 530 -9.80 -19.47 -9.91
CA SER A 530 -9.86 -18.00 -9.92
C SER A 530 -9.75 -17.39 -8.53
N THR A 531 -10.26 -18.09 -7.50
CA THR A 531 -10.21 -17.63 -6.10
C THR A 531 -8.81 -17.70 -5.50
N TYR A 532 -8.06 -18.78 -5.75
CA TYR A 532 -6.75 -19.02 -5.11
C TYR A 532 -5.54 -18.71 -5.99
N TYR A 533 -5.68 -18.83 -7.31
CA TYR A 533 -4.60 -18.63 -8.27
C TYR A 533 -4.72 -17.27 -8.98
N GLY A 534 -5.93 -16.73 -9.11
CA GLY A 534 -6.22 -15.57 -9.94
C GLY A 534 -6.64 -15.97 -11.35
N ASN A 535 -6.90 -14.98 -12.21
CA ASN A 535 -7.42 -15.15 -13.57
C ASN A 535 -6.34 -15.08 -14.66
N HIS A 536 -5.08 -15.27 -14.26
CA HIS A 536 -3.94 -15.20 -15.16
C HIS A 536 -2.83 -16.16 -14.74
N ILE A 537 -1.87 -16.37 -15.63
CA ILE A 537 -0.63 -17.11 -15.33
C ILE A 537 0.55 -16.16 -15.46
N SER A 538 1.30 -15.99 -14.37
CA SER A 538 2.51 -15.19 -14.30
C SER A 538 3.76 -16.02 -14.59
N LEU A 539 4.53 -15.65 -15.63
CA LEU A 539 5.66 -16.46 -16.09
C LEU A 539 6.87 -16.39 -15.15
N PHE A 540 7.20 -15.23 -14.59
CA PHE A 540 8.24 -15.12 -13.57
C PHE A 540 7.90 -15.94 -12.33
N THR A 541 6.63 -15.99 -11.95
CA THR A 541 6.18 -16.82 -10.81
C THR A 541 6.28 -18.32 -11.12
N LEU A 542 5.99 -18.74 -12.35
CA LEU A 542 6.25 -20.12 -12.82
C LEU A 542 7.74 -20.47 -12.79
N LEU A 543 8.59 -19.60 -13.34
CA LEU A 543 10.04 -19.82 -13.38
C LEU A 543 10.66 -19.78 -11.98
N MET A 544 10.18 -18.90 -11.11
CA MET A 544 10.51 -18.90 -9.69
C MET A 544 10.15 -20.25 -9.05
N THR A 545 8.96 -20.78 -9.32
CA THR A 545 8.53 -22.08 -8.79
C THR A 545 9.41 -23.23 -9.30
N VAL A 546 9.70 -23.26 -10.60
CA VAL A 546 10.62 -24.24 -11.20
C VAL A 546 12.01 -24.15 -10.57
N SER A 547 12.57 -22.94 -10.45
CA SER A 547 13.87 -22.71 -9.82
C SER A 547 13.89 -23.16 -8.34
N THR A 548 12.79 -22.93 -7.61
CA THR A 548 12.63 -23.35 -6.22
C THR A 548 12.56 -24.86 -6.11
N ILE A 549 11.85 -25.55 -7.02
CA ILE A 549 11.79 -27.02 -7.06
C ILE A 549 13.17 -27.60 -7.38
N LEU A 550 13.90 -27.05 -8.35
CA LEU A 550 15.27 -27.48 -8.70
C LEU A 550 16.24 -27.28 -7.53
N TYR A 551 16.18 -26.11 -6.89
CA TYR A 551 16.93 -25.82 -5.67
C TYR A 551 16.58 -26.81 -4.55
N THR A 552 15.29 -27.04 -4.30
CA THR A 552 14.78 -27.96 -3.27
C THR A 552 15.19 -29.40 -3.54
N TYR A 553 15.15 -29.84 -4.81
CA TYR A 553 15.60 -31.15 -5.22
C TYR A 553 17.07 -31.37 -4.89
N THR A 554 17.90 -30.39 -5.23
CA THR A 554 19.34 -30.45 -4.97
C THR A 554 19.63 -30.38 -3.48
N ASN A 555 18.97 -29.48 -2.74
CA ASN A 555 19.15 -29.33 -1.30
C ASN A 555 18.65 -30.56 -0.50
N ASN A 556 17.59 -31.22 -0.96
CA ASN A 556 17.10 -32.47 -0.36
C ASN A 556 18.07 -33.65 -0.51
N GLN A 557 18.89 -33.67 -1.57
CA GLN A 557 20.00 -34.62 -1.65
C GLN A 557 21.10 -34.29 -0.64
N MET A 558 21.19 -33.03 -0.23
CA MET A 558 22.26 -32.52 0.63
C MET A 558 21.95 -32.61 2.13
N MET A 559 20.67 -32.55 2.52
CA MET A 559 20.25 -32.71 3.91
C MET A 559 19.89 -34.17 4.24
N SER A 560 20.76 -34.87 4.96
CA SER A 560 20.52 -36.20 5.55
C SER A 560 19.48 -36.18 6.69
N SER A 561 19.11 -34.99 7.20
CA SER A 561 18.13 -34.80 8.28
C SER A 561 16.67 -35.04 7.85
N SER A 562 16.37 -35.07 6.54
CA SER A 562 15.02 -35.30 6.02
C SER A 562 14.47 -36.73 6.26
N GLN A 563 15.28 -37.61 6.86
CA GLN A 563 14.92 -38.98 7.26
C GLN A 563 14.37 -39.08 8.69
N GLN A 564 14.39 -38.00 9.48
CA GLN A 564 13.95 -38.04 10.88
C GLN A 564 12.41 -37.99 11.04
N MET A 565 11.66 -37.47 10.05
CA MET A 565 10.19 -37.48 10.05
C MET A 565 9.60 -37.87 8.70
N PRO A 566 8.76 -38.93 8.62
CA PRO A 566 8.00 -39.27 7.42
C PRO A 566 7.08 -38.09 7.05
N GLY A 567 7.18 -37.59 5.80
CA GLY A 567 6.31 -36.52 5.27
C GLY A 567 7.01 -35.17 4.99
N MET A 568 8.16 -34.88 5.62
CA MET A 568 8.85 -33.59 5.45
C MET A 568 9.31 -33.35 3.99
N LYS A 569 9.75 -34.41 3.30
CA LYS A 569 10.11 -34.32 1.87
C LYS A 569 8.94 -33.91 0.99
N THR A 570 7.75 -34.48 1.23
CA THR A 570 6.53 -34.15 0.48
C THR A 570 6.14 -32.69 0.73
N MET A 571 6.20 -32.23 1.98
CA MET A 571 5.92 -30.83 2.33
C MET A 571 6.86 -29.85 1.62
N MET A 572 8.16 -30.17 1.52
CA MET A 572 9.14 -29.31 0.85
C MET A 572 8.89 -29.15 -0.66
N TYR A 573 8.36 -30.17 -1.34
CA TYR A 573 7.99 -30.05 -2.76
C TYR A 573 6.60 -29.45 -2.97
N PHE A 574 5.71 -29.56 -1.99
CA PHE A 574 4.37 -28.98 -2.05
C PHE A 574 4.39 -27.46 -1.82
N MET A 575 5.26 -26.97 -0.94
CA MET A 575 5.34 -25.54 -0.60
C MET A 575 5.58 -24.62 -1.81
N PRO A 576 6.49 -24.92 -2.76
CA PRO A 576 6.64 -24.12 -3.98
C PRO A 576 5.38 -24.06 -4.84
N ILE A 577 4.59 -25.14 -4.88
CA ILE A 577 3.32 -25.18 -5.63
C ILE A 577 2.26 -24.32 -4.94
N MET A 578 2.22 -24.31 -3.61
CA MET A 578 1.36 -23.40 -2.85
C MET A 578 1.77 -21.93 -3.07
N PHE A 579 3.07 -21.65 -3.06
CA PHE A 579 3.59 -20.31 -3.35
C PHE A 579 3.32 -19.86 -4.77
N LEU A 580 3.20 -20.76 -5.74
CA LEU A 580 2.78 -20.41 -7.10
C LEU A 580 1.44 -19.66 -7.08
N GLY A 581 0.43 -20.17 -6.38
CA GLY A 581 -0.88 -19.50 -6.27
C GLY A 581 -0.82 -18.17 -5.54
N PHE A 582 -0.04 -18.10 -4.45
CA PHE A 582 0.12 -16.88 -3.67
C PHE A 582 0.84 -15.76 -4.44
N PHE A 583 1.97 -16.07 -5.08
CA PHE A 583 2.81 -15.10 -5.80
C PHE A 583 2.31 -14.76 -7.20
N ASN A 584 1.28 -15.45 -7.72
CA ASN A 584 0.80 -15.20 -9.08
C ASN A 584 0.23 -13.77 -9.24
N ASN A 585 -0.36 -13.24 -8.18
CA ASN A 585 -0.91 -11.88 -8.12
C ASN A 585 0.06 -10.84 -7.53
N TYR A 586 1.32 -11.21 -7.27
CA TYR A 586 2.33 -10.28 -6.75
C TYR A 586 3.16 -9.63 -7.87
N ALA A 587 3.89 -8.57 -7.52
CA ALA A 587 4.80 -7.85 -8.41
C ALA A 587 5.81 -8.79 -9.08
N ALA A 588 5.94 -8.69 -10.41
CA ALA A 588 6.85 -9.49 -11.23
C ALA A 588 8.32 -9.32 -10.79
N GLY A 589 8.71 -8.11 -10.37
CA GLY A 589 10.05 -7.83 -9.86
C GLY A 589 10.41 -8.66 -8.62
N LEU A 590 9.43 -8.95 -7.76
CA LEU A 590 9.61 -9.81 -6.60
C LEU A 590 9.85 -11.27 -7.01
N SER A 591 9.00 -11.80 -7.91
CA SER A 591 9.16 -13.17 -8.44
C SER A 591 10.47 -13.34 -9.21
N TYR A 592 10.86 -12.33 -10.00
CA TYR A 592 12.14 -12.28 -10.71
C TYR A 592 13.34 -12.29 -9.76
N TYR A 593 13.30 -11.47 -8.69
CA TYR A 593 14.31 -11.51 -7.63
C TYR A 593 14.47 -12.91 -7.03
N TYR A 594 13.37 -13.58 -6.67
CA TYR A 594 13.42 -14.93 -6.12
C TYR A 594 13.97 -15.96 -7.10
N MET A 595 13.58 -15.88 -8.37
CA MET A 595 14.13 -16.71 -9.43
C MET A 595 15.65 -16.56 -9.52
N LEU A 596 16.16 -15.32 -9.60
CA LEU A 596 17.59 -15.03 -9.63
C LEU A 596 18.29 -15.54 -8.37
N ALA A 597 17.73 -15.27 -7.19
CA ALA A 597 18.29 -15.68 -5.92
C ALA A 597 18.42 -17.21 -5.84
N ASN A 598 17.43 -17.96 -6.33
CA ASN A 598 17.44 -19.42 -6.39
C ASN A 598 18.48 -19.94 -7.39
N LEU A 599 18.54 -19.36 -8.60
CA LEU A 599 19.51 -19.74 -9.63
C LEU A 599 20.96 -19.49 -9.18
N ILE A 600 21.23 -18.33 -8.57
CA ILE A 600 22.55 -18.01 -8.01
C ILE A 600 22.89 -18.98 -6.88
N THR A 601 21.94 -19.28 -5.98
CA THR A 601 22.16 -20.22 -4.88
C THR A 601 22.46 -21.63 -5.41
N PHE A 602 21.73 -22.08 -6.43
CA PHE A 602 21.99 -23.35 -7.10
C PHE A 602 23.40 -23.37 -7.73
N GLY A 603 23.79 -22.30 -8.44
CA GLY A 603 25.13 -22.15 -9.01
C GLY A 603 26.24 -22.17 -7.94
N GLN A 604 26.07 -21.40 -6.86
CA GLN A 604 26.99 -21.37 -5.71
C GLN A 604 27.15 -22.78 -5.12
N MET A 605 26.05 -23.52 -4.98
CA MET A 605 26.03 -24.86 -4.40
C MET A 605 26.72 -25.90 -5.30
N THR A 606 26.46 -25.87 -6.61
CA THR A 606 27.14 -26.74 -7.58
C THR A 606 28.64 -26.42 -7.65
N LEU A 607 29.03 -25.14 -7.57
CA LEU A 607 30.43 -24.73 -7.51
C LEU A 607 31.11 -25.21 -6.22
N MET A 608 30.51 -24.95 -5.06
CA MET A 608 31.03 -25.43 -3.76
C MET A 608 31.18 -26.96 -3.73
N ARG A 609 30.28 -27.71 -4.36
CA ARG A 609 30.39 -29.17 -4.47
C ARG A 609 31.60 -29.63 -5.28
N LYS A 610 31.99 -28.89 -6.31
CA LYS A 610 33.21 -29.21 -7.08
C LYS A 610 34.50 -28.92 -6.31
N PHE A 611 34.50 -27.91 -5.43
CA PHE A 611 35.69 -27.49 -4.70
C PHE A 611 35.88 -28.15 -3.32
N VAL A 612 34.82 -28.74 -2.75
CA VAL A 612 34.88 -29.36 -1.43
C VAL A 612 35.09 -30.86 -1.54
N ASP A 613 36.27 -31.31 -1.09
CA ASP A 613 36.63 -32.73 -0.99
C ASP A 613 35.91 -33.41 0.20
N GLU A 614 34.95 -34.27 -0.11
CA GLU A 614 34.15 -35.00 0.88
C GLU A 614 34.96 -36.08 1.62
N ASP A 615 36.00 -36.66 1.00
CA ASP A 615 36.85 -37.70 1.60
C ASP A 615 37.79 -37.10 2.64
N ALA A 616 38.35 -35.93 2.35
CA ALA A 616 39.13 -35.15 3.31
C ALA A 616 38.27 -34.75 4.53
N ILE A 617 36.98 -34.44 4.33
CA ILE A 617 36.03 -34.18 5.41
C ILE A 617 35.76 -35.46 6.21
N HIS A 618 35.54 -36.61 5.55
CA HIS A 618 35.28 -37.88 6.23
C HIS A 618 36.43 -38.28 7.16
N LYS A 619 37.68 -38.20 6.67
CA LYS A 619 38.87 -38.50 7.48
C LYS A 619 38.96 -37.62 8.73
N LYS A 620 38.77 -36.30 8.57
CA LYS A 620 38.75 -35.35 9.70
C LYS A 620 37.63 -35.65 10.71
N LEU A 621 36.46 -36.06 10.24
CA LEU A 621 35.34 -36.43 11.11
C LEU A 621 35.62 -37.72 11.89
N GLN A 622 36.21 -38.74 11.25
CA GLN A 622 36.59 -39.99 11.95
C GLN A 622 37.67 -39.74 13.01
N GLU A 623 38.66 -38.88 12.72
CA GLU A 623 39.65 -38.44 13.71
C GLU A 623 39.02 -37.69 14.88
N ASN A 624 38.02 -36.83 14.61
CA ASN A 624 37.33 -36.09 15.66
C ASN A 624 36.49 -37.00 16.56
N LYS A 625 35.92 -38.10 16.05
CA LYS A 625 35.22 -39.10 16.87
C LYS A 625 36.14 -39.82 17.86
N LYS A 626 37.45 -39.92 17.56
CA LYS A 626 38.45 -40.50 18.46
C LYS A 626 38.83 -39.56 19.61
N LYS A 627 38.55 -38.26 19.48
CA LYS A 627 38.84 -37.25 20.51
C LYS A 627 37.71 -37.22 21.55
N PRO A 628 38.02 -36.98 22.84
CA PRO A 628 36.99 -36.83 23.87
C PRO A 628 36.09 -35.63 23.55
N VAL A 629 34.78 -35.82 23.66
CA VAL A 629 33.78 -34.78 23.38
C VAL A 629 34.01 -33.58 24.31
N LYS A 630 34.49 -32.45 23.78
CA LYS A 630 34.62 -31.20 24.54
C LYS A 630 33.22 -30.73 24.98
N LYS A 631 32.94 -30.77 26.29
CA LYS A 631 31.69 -30.27 26.87
C LYS A 631 31.65 -28.74 26.84
N SER A 632 30.54 -28.15 26.40
CA SER A 632 30.27 -26.71 26.49
C SER A 632 30.20 -26.26 27.96
N SER A 633 30.60 -25.01 28.26
CA SER A 633 30.54 -24.46 29.64
C SER A 633 29.12 -24.44 30.21
N PHE A 634 28.12 -24.22 29.35
CA PHE A 634 26.71 -24.30 29.71
C PHE A 634 26.30 -25.74 30.07
N GLN A 635 26.75 -26.73 29.29
CA GLN A 635 26.50 -28.15 29.60
C GLN A 635 27.16 -28.60 30.91
N LYS A 636 28.37 -28.12 31.21
CA LYS A 636 29.00 -28.36 32.51
C LYS A 636 28.17 -27.74 33.64
N ARG A 637 27.74 -26.49 33.51
CA ARG A 637 26.87 -25.83 34.51
C ARG A 637 25.55 -26.56 34.74
N LEU A 638 24.92 -27.06 33.68
CA LEU A 638 23.65 -27.81 33.77
C LEU A 638 23.85 -29.19 34.41
N GLU A 639 24.95 -29.88 34.10
CA GLU A 639 25.33 -31.13 34.77
C GLU A 639 25.71 -30.91 36.23
N ASP A 640 26.40 -29.81 36.56
CA ASP A 640 26.78 -29.47 37.92
C ASP A 640 25.55 -29.10 38.76
N MET A 641 24.58 -28.38 38.17
CA MET A 641 23.26 -28.14 38.80
C MET A 641 22.44 -29.43 38.93
N ALA A 642 22.50 -30.36 37.98
CA ALA A 642 21.81 -31.65 38.06
C ALA A 642 22.44 -32.58 39.11
N LYS A 643 23.77 -32.55 39.24
CA LYS A 643 24.53 -33.25 40.29
C LYS A 643 24.25 -32.67 41.67
N GLN A 644 24.15 -31.35 41.79
CA GLN A 644 23.73 -30.68 43.03
C GLN A 644 22.29 -31.06 43.44
N LYS A 645 21.43 -31.43 42.48
CA LYS A 645 20.07 -31.94 42.72
C LYS A 645 19.95 -33.47 42.82
N GLY A 646 21.06 -34.20 42.91
CA GLY A 646 21.07 -35.65 43.17
C GLY A 646 20.74 -36.57 41.98
N TYR A 647 20.66 -36.05 40.75
CA TYR A 647 20.41 -36.88 39.57
C TYR A 647 21.71 -37.51 39.05
N ASN A 648 21.95 -38.78 39.37
CA ASN A 648 23.03 -39.58 38.78
C ASN A 648 22.62 -40.05 37.37
N ALA A 649 23.13 -39.38 36.33
CA ALA A 649 23.04 -39.90 34.97
C ALA A 649 23.86 -41.20 34.86
N LYS A 650 23.19 -42.33 34.61
CA LYS A 650 23.86 -43.61 34.29
C LYS A 650 24.82 -43.41 33.10
N LYS A 651 26.04 -43.92 33.27
CA LYS A 651 27.16 -43.86 32.32
C LYS A 651 26.82 -44.44 30.96
#